data_AF-A0A8H6C2T6-F1
#
_entry.id   AF-A0A8H6C2T6-F1
#
_cell.length_a   1.000
_cell.length_b   1.000
_cell.length_c   1.000
_cell.angle_alpha   90.00
_cell.angle_beta   90.00
_cell.angle_gamma   90.00
#
_symmetry.space_group_name_H-M   'P 1'
#
loop_
_entity.id
_entity.type
_entity.pdbx_description
1 polymer ?
#
loop_
_entity_poly.entity_id
_entity_poly.type
_entity_poly.pdbx_seq_one_letter_code
_entity_poly.pdbx_strand_id
1 'polypeptide(L)'
;MANPVKIGYYDPFGIYPLIKDELNKISPISSLHIRFHPSQPLKTIHDLSLEFTEEIPKKSESSTSENYNVYTRLMLIKIESLDKYRSQVRPLIKEWLKNLVFNEKVNGSSPSWMILLYVPSDAKDKQSTIIKMSHYDKLLKDFSNEGGKELAALFAESTSPTASVGAQNSESTGYCFKFKQHEFELNEFLVQIKNLLGFTFNQKYHLNSDLITTSGDHENNSLTKYVATYNLAELFYDMKLFNDCINFFNRLSEQLNTLVENNPNLFIYKVDLPAKVFSNKFDFKKFYNNKCQHMHDVNSFTNVNLFELKCFIFFRQASTLEMLVNKNLNNSISLAELQISKLLRNLVLFLNDLLQVFQNEQALIEFEYSIIEYFLNLDIVNKLIEQATKLYEAEPANNNNSYQLKRLFESRGELKLSQRSSLIKLARENSIEIKGLDQVFEDVSLDEEEGPKQSKDSTEQVKLDLKHPKLLQAIQSKDSFVDEFTKLTEGILEDFMGCDRSKTIDVLSIDLAILNYEKGDYSECLQILHDSYDFFIQNGWNYLGGILLEIYYGCMEKTQSTNFEEILSTCLKLLSCLVANHTDINSFRLINNKLQIKKLFDRIEVYANKLDPTKKFERSLNQFFKTDILPYISADESTSRDKYLIRLKLKNPFSLGFVFKHVELIMVDEEGSEIVFHAENVEISDKIDNTIQLSTNNFILGSFSPYSIQ
;
A
#
# COMPACT_ATOMS: atom_id res chain seq x y z
N MET A 1 2.16 14.60 -15.83
CA MET A 1 1.09 14.90 -16.79
C MET A 1 1.08 13.77 -17.81
N ALA A 2 -0.09 13.27 -18.22
CA ALA A 2 -0.16 12.30 -19.31
C ALA A 2 0.36 12.95 -20.61
N ASN A 3 1.05 12.18 -21.45
CA ASN A 3 1.57 12.70 -22.70
C ASN A 3 0.42 13.05 -23.65
N PRO A 4 0.49 14.17 -24.40
CA PRO A 4 -0.50 14.48 -25.40
C PRO A 4 -0.47 13.44 -26.54
N VAL A 5 -1.62 13.18 -27.15
CA VAL A 5 -1.70 12.32 -28.33
C VAL A 5 -1.09 13.06 -29.52
N LYS A 6 -0.13 12.44 -30.20
CA LYS A 6 0.59 13.08 -31.30
C LYS A 6 -0.15 12.91 -32.62
N ILE A 7 -0.20 14.01 -33.37
CA ILE A 7 -0.62 14.07 -34.76
C ILE A 7 0.59 14.49 -35.59
N GLY A 8 1.11 13.56 -36.39
CA GLY A 8 2.18 13.87 -37.35
C GLY A 8 1.63 14.68 -38.50
N TYR A 9 2.39 15.62 -39.07
CA TYR A 9 2.01 16.31 -40.30
C TYR A 9 3.17 16.50 -41.26
N TYR A 10 2.89 16.48 -42.55
CA TYR A 10 3.85 16.82 -43.60
C TYR A 10 3.32 17.99 -44.42
N ASP A 11 4.09 19.09 -44.48
CA ASP A 11 3.70 20.32 -45.16
C ASP A 11 4.71 20.76 -46.25
N PRO A 12 4.75 20.06 -47.40
CA PRO A 12 5.64 20.43 -48.49
C PRO A 12 5.28 21.75 -49.20
N PHE A 13 4.14 22.38 -48.85
CA PHE A 13 3.62 23.58 -49.52
C PHE A 13 3.52 24.81 -48.61
N GLY A 14 3.95 24.73 -47.35
CA GLY A 14 3.93 25.86 -46.40
C GLY A 14 2.52 26.31 -46.00
N ILE A 15 1.57 25.38 -45.89
CA ILE A 15 0.16 25.62 -45.55
C ILE A 15 -0.07 25.63 -44.03
N TYR A 16 0.69 24.86 -43.24
CA TYR A 16 0.49 24.70 -41.80
C TYR A 16 0.47 26.03 -41.05
N PRO A 17 1.37 27.01 -41.31
CA PRO A 17 1.31 28.33 -40.66
C PRO A 17 -0.02 29.07 -40.89
N LEU A 18 -0.73 28.79 -41.98
CA LEU A 18 -2.01 29.43 -42.31
C LEU A 18 -3.19 28.86 -41.53
N ILE A 19 -3.09 27.62 -41.04
CA ILE A 19 -4.18 26.91 -40.33
C ILE A 19 -3.81 26.54 -38.89
N LYS A 20 -2.59 26.82 -38.44
CA LYS A 20 -2.08 26.48 -37.11
C LYS A 20 -3.03 26.94 -36.00
N ASP A 21 -3.55 28.16 -36.10
CA ASP A 21 -4.46 28.72 -35.09
C ASP A 21 -5.80 27.96 -35.07
N GLU A 22 -6.32 27.53 -36.21
CA GLU A 22 -7.53 26.70 -36.27
C GLU A 22 -7.28 25.29 -35.73
N LEU A 23 -6.13 24.68 -36.06
CA LEU A 23 -5.76 23.37 -35.53
C LEU A 23 -5.53 23.40 -34.02
N ASN A 24 -4.99 24.48 -33.46
CA ASN A 24 -4.83 24.60 -32.01
C ASN A 24 -6.17 24.70 -31.27
N LYS A 25 -7.24 25.18 -31.92
CA LYS A 25 -8.59 25.24 -31.31
C LYS A 25 -9.23 23.88 -31.07
N ILE A 26 -8.76 22.81 -31.74
CA ILE A 26 -9.31 21.46 -31.52
C ILE A 26 -8.73 20.76 -30.28
N SER A 27 -7.69 21.32 -29.67
CA SER A 27 -7.04 20.77 -28.47
C SER A 27 -7.42 21.60 -27.24
N PRO A 28 -7.91 20.98 -26.14
CA PRO A 28 -8.19 19.56 -26.00
C PRO A 28 -9.48 19.12 -26.72
N ILE A 29 -9.49 17.90 -27.26
CA ILE A 29 -10.72 17.29 -27.77
C ILE A 29 -11.65 17.00 -26.60
N SER A 30 -12.86 17.55 -26.68
CA SER A 30 -13.97 17.22 -25.78
C SER A 30 -14.86 16.11 -26.37
N SER A 31 -15.32 15.19 -25.52
CA SER A 31 -16.28 14.14 -25.87
C SER A 31 -15.85 13.28 -27.06
N LEU A 32 -14.71 12.61 -26.94
CA LEU A 32 -14.32 11.52 -27.83
C LEU A 32 -14.99 10.23 -27.34
N HIS A 33 -15.82 9.62 -28.19
CA HIS A 33 -16.53 8.39 -27.84
C HIS A 33 -15.84 7.18 -28.47
N ILE A 34 -15.50 6.18 -27.65
CA ILE A 34 -14.80 4.98 -28.10
C ILE A 34 -15.57 3.74 -27.64
N ARG A 35 -15.80 2.82 -28.57
CA ARG A 35 -16.24 1.45 -28.30
C ARG A 35 -15.28 0.49 -28.98
N PHE A 36 -14.47 -0.18 -28.17
CA PHE A 36 -13.40 -1.08 -28.63
C PHE A 36 -13.76 -2.56 -28.52
N HIS A 37 -14.89 -2.90 -27.89
CA HIS A 37 -15.40 -4.26 -27.87
C HIS A 37 -16.94 -4.25 -27.90
N PRO A 38 -17.60 -5.14 -28.66
CA PRO A 38 -19.07 -5.17 -28.74
C PRO A 38 -19.76 -5.37 -27.39
N SER A 39 -19.17 -6.12 -26.45
CA SER A 39 -19.75 -6.32 -25.12
C SER A 39 -19.47 -5.19 -24.13
N GLN A 40 -18.57 -4.26 -24.45
CA GLN A 40 -18.19 -3.16 -23.55
C GLN A 40 -19.09 -1.94 -23.78
N PRO A 41 -19.42 -1.17 -22.72
CA PRO A 41 -20.16 0.07 -22.87
C PRO A 41 -19.34 1.13 -23.63
N LEU A 42 -20.05 2.07 -24.25
CA LEU A 42 -19.42 3.23 -24.89
C LEU A 42 -18.71 4.08 -23.83
N LYS A 43 -17.42 4.37 -24.04
CA LYS A 43 -16.64 5.24 -23.15
C LYS A 43 -16.49 6.62 -23.74
N THR A 44 -16.54 7.63 -22.88
CA THR A 44 -16.38 9.03 -23.25
C THR A 44 -15.12 9.61 -22.62
N ILE A 45 -14.23 10.15 -23.45
CA ILE A 45 -13.04 10.88 -23.04
C ILE A 45 -13.37 12.37 -23.13
N HIS A 46 -13.33 13.06 -21.99
CA HIS A 46 -13.81 14.44 -21.87
C HIS A 46 -12.76 15.51 -22.19
N ASP A 47 -11.49 15.17 -22.08
CA ASP A 47 -10.37 16.08 -22.29
C ASP A 47 -9.20 15.27 -22.83
N LEU A 48 -8.94 15.33 -24.14
CA LEU A 48 -7.79 14.69 -24.77
C LEU A 48 -6.90 15.76 -25.42
N SER A 49 -5.70 15.94 -24.88
CA SER A 49 -4.74 16.94 -25.37
C SER A 49 -4.04 16.40 -26.62
N LEU A 50 -3.96 17.23 -27.65
CA LEU A 50 -3.27 16.92 -28.91
C LEU A 50 -2.00 17.72 -29.07
N GLU A 51 -1.01 17.12 -29.71
CA GLU A 51 0.25 17.76 -30.12
C GLU A 51 0.50 17.53 -31.61
N PHE A 52 0.76 18.59 -32.37
CA PHE A 52 1.07 18.51 -33.80
C PHE A 52 2.58 18.57 -34.03
N THR A 53 3.14 17.58 -34.73
CA THR A 53 4.59 17.45 -34.97
C THR A 53 4.88 17.27 -36.45
N GLU A 54 5.86 18.00 -36.99
CA GLU A 54 6.22 17.90 -38.41
C GLU A 54 7.07 16.66 -38.67
N GLU A 55 6.69 15.86 -39.66
CA GLU A 55 7.39 14.65 -40.10
C GLU A 55 7.73 14.75 -41.59
N ILE A 56 9.01 14.59 -41.94
CA ILE A 56 9.48 14.69 -43.33
C ILE A 56 9.83 13.28 -43.84
N PRO A 57 9.24 12.80 -44.96
CA PRO A 57 9.60 11.54 -45.56
C PRO A 57 11.11 11.46 -45.86
N LYS A 58 11.76 10.34 -45.50
CA LYS A 58 13.21 10.05 -45.67
C LYS A 58 14.19 10.70 -44.68
N LYS A 59 13.73 11.52 -43.73
CA LYS A 59 14.57 12.09 -42.65
C LYS A 59 14.42 11.38 -41.30
N SER A 60 13.72 10.23 -41.23
CA SER A 60 13.49 9.52 -39.96
C SER A 60 14.77 8.85 -39.43
N GLU A 61 15.67 9.67 -38.88
CA GLU A 61 16.59 9.30 -37.81
C GLU A 61 15.89 9.36 -36.44
N SER A 62 14.57 9.59 -36.38
CA SER A 62 13.81 9.49 -35.14
C SER A 62 13.80 8.03 -34.70
N SER A 63 14.35 7.78 -33.50
CA SER A 63 14.28 6.48 -32.85
C SER A 63 12.84 5.96 -32.90
N THR A 64 12.65 4.68 -33.25
CA THR A 64 11.35 3.97 -33.26
C THR A 64 10.47 4.27 -32.05
N SER A 65 11.11 4.58 -30.92
CA SER A 65 10.53 5.06 -29.66
C SER A 65 9.65 6.31 -29.73
N GLU A 66 9.89 7.28 -30.62
CA GLU A 66 9.16 8.56 -30.63
C GLU A 66 7.80 8.49 -31.35
N ASN A 67 7.61 7.46 -32.19
CA ASN A 67 6.44 7.30 -33.06
C ASN A 67 5.30 6.51 -32.41
N TYR A 68 5.49 5.90 -31.23
CA TYR A 68 4.49 5.01 -30.60
C TYR A 68 3.14 5.67 -30.29
N ASN A 69 3.15 6.95 -29.91
CA ASN A 69 1.97 7.75 -29.59
C ASN A 69 1.45 8.58 -30.79
N VAL A 70 1.87 8.27 -32.02
CA VAL A 70 1.26 8.86 -33.22
C VAL A 70 0.01 8.06 -33.59
N TYR A 71 -1.14 8.73 -33.61
CA TYR A 71 -2.43 8.10 -33.95
C TYR A 71 -2.88 8.44 -35.36
N THR A 72 -2.64 9.67 -35.79
CA THR A 72 -3.05 10.17 -37.10
C THR A 72 -1.93 10.98 -37.75
N ARG A 73 -1.76 10.82 -39.07
CA ARG A 73 -0.82 11.60 -39.87
C ARG A 73 -1.55 12.47 -40.89
N LEU A 74 -1.17 13.73 -41.01
CA LEU A 74 -1.77 14.70 -41.91
C LEU A 74 -0.81 15.03 -43.06
N MET A 75 -1.33 15.19 -44.28
CA MET A 75 -0.57 15.77 -45.38
C MET A 75 -1.28 17.00 -45.90
N LEU A 76 -0.58 18.13 -45.89
CA LEU A 76 -1.12 19.39 -46.38
C LEU A 76 -0.72 19.56 -47.84
N ILE A 77 -1.71 19.77 -48.71
CA ILE A 77 -1.50 19.89 -50.16
C ILE A 77 -2.21 21.10 -50.74
N LYS A 78 -1.64 21.63 -51.83
CA LYS A 78 -2.25 22.65 -52.69
C LYS A 78 -2.19 22.19 -54.14
N ILE A 79 -3.29 22.32 -54.87
CA ILE A 79 -3.36 21.94 -56.29
C ILE A 79 -3.52 23.19 -57.15
N GLU A 80 -2.50 23.52 -57.94
CA GLU A 80 -2.54 24.63 -58.89
C GLU A 80 -3.17 24.25 -60.24
N SER A 81 -2.86 23.05 -60.73
CA SER A 81 -3.41 22.48 -61.97
C SER A 81 -3.39 20.96 -61.92
N LEU A 82 -4.22 20.31 -62.74
CA LEU A 82 -4.26 18.85 -62.84
C LEU A 82 -2.92 18.25 -63.32
N ASP A 83 -2.16 18.97 -64.14
CA ASP A 83 -0.86 18.49 -64.63
C ASP A 83 0.22 18.57 -63.55
N LYS A 84 0.25 19.66 -62.76
CA LYS A 84 1.10 19.75 -61.56
C LYS A 84 0.69 18.74 -60.50
N TYR A 85 -0.61 18.47 -60.34
CA TYR A 85 -1.08 17.41 -59.45
C TYR A 85 -0.53 16.04 -59.86
N ARG A 86 -0.63 15.66 -61.15
CA ARG A 86 -0.14 14.37 -61.64
C ARG A 86 1.39 14.22 -61.54
N SER A 87 2.13 15.30 -61.81
CA SER A 87 3.60 15.26 -61.90
C SER A 87 4.31 15.53 -60.58
N GLN A 88 3.70 16.25 -59.63
CA GLN A 88 4.35 16.70 -58.39
C GLN A 88 3.59 16.26 -57.13
N VAL A 89 2.31 16.65 -57.00
CA VAL A 89 1.53 16.42 -55.76
C VAL A 89 1.28 14.93 -55.53
N ARG A 90 0.81 14.19 -56.55
CA ARG A 90 0.49 12.77 -56.45
C ARG A 90 1.71 11.91 -56.09
N PRO A 91 2.90 12.05 -56.74
CA PRO A 91 4.10 11.34 -56.31
C PRO A 91 4.47 11.62 -54.85
N LEU A 92 4.35 12.87 -54.38
CA LEU A 92 4.60 13.23 -52.97
C LEU A 92 3.63 12.53 -52.02
N ILE A 93 2.33 12.48 -52.35
CA ILE A 93 1.33 11.76 -51.55
C ILE A 93 1.68 10.27 -51.48
N LYS A 94 2.03 9.65 -52.62
CA LYS A 94 2.42 8.24 -52.66
C LYS A 94 3.65 7.97 -51.80
N GLU A 95 4.66 8.82 -51.86
CA GLU A 95 5.89 8.69 -51.06
C GLU A 95 5.61 8.85 -49.57
N TRP A 96 4.80 9.85 -49.19
CA TRP A 96 4.39 10.07 -47.81
C TRP A 96 3.59 8.89 -47.24
N LEU A 97 2.55 8.44 -47.96
CA LEU A 97 1.76 7.27 -47.56
C LEU A 97 2.63 6.03 -47.42
N LYS A 98 3.52 5.77 -48.39
CA LYS A 98 4.40 4.62 -48.37
C LYS A 98 5.34 4.66 -47.15
N ASN A 99 6.05 5.76 -46.94
CA ASN A 99 7.11 5.80 -45.93
C ASN A 99 6.57 6.06 -44.52
N LEU A 100 5.67 7.04 -44.37
CA LEU A 100 5.19 7.46 -43.05
C LEU A 100 3.83 6.86 -42.68
N VAL A 101 3.07 6.21 -43.56
CA VAL A 101 1.78 5.62 -43.13
C VAL A 101 1.83 4.10 -43.15
N PHE A 102 2.35 3.49 -44.21
CA PHE A 102 2.27 2.04 -44.41
C PHE A 102 3.56 1.27 -44.06
N ASN A 103 4.75 1.83 -44.33
CA ASN A 103 6.02 1.15 -44.03
C ASN A 103 6.43 1.29 -42.56
N GLU A 104 6.24 2.47 -41.95
CA GLU A 104 6.46 2.67 -40.51
C GLU A 104 5.27 2.09 -39.72
N LYS A 105 5.21 0.75 -39.61
CA LYS A 105 4.28 0.09 -38.69
C LYS A 105 4.64 0.47 -37.26
N VAL A 106 3.77 1.22 -36.60
CA VAL A 106 3.90 1.60 -35.19
C VAL A 106 3.20 0.53 -34.35
N ASN A 107 3.94 -0.28 -33.60
CA ASN A 107 3.38 -1.41 -32.82
C ASN A 107 2.57 -2.40 -33.69
N GLY A 108 3.05 -2.70 -34.90
CA GLY A 108 2.37 -3.61 -35.83
C GLY A 108 1.11 -3.03 -36.48
N SER A 109 0.76 -1.76 -36.20
CA SER A 109 -0.40 -1.05 -36.76
C SER A 109 0.04 0.17 -37.56
N SER A 110 -0.63 0.43 -38.68
CA SER A 110 -0.45 1.70 -39.41
C SER A 110 -1.29 2.79 -38.74
N PRO A 111 -0.79 4.03 -38.58
CA PRO A 111 -1.64 5.13 -38.15
C PRO A 111 -2.71 5.43 -39.19
N SER A 112 -3.78 6.07 -38.74
CA SER A 112 -4.77 6.66 -39.65
C SER A 112 -4.17 7.89 -40.34
N TRP A 113 -4.77 8.33 -41.46
CA TRP A 113 -4.21 9.44 -42.21
C TRP A 113 -5.29 10.37 -42.78
N MET A 114 -4.91 11.63 -43.01
CA MET A 114 -5.77 12.61 -43.66
C MET A 114 -4.98 13.48 -44.65
N ILE A 115 -5.54 13.69 -45.85
CA ILE A 115 -5.00 14.64 -46.84
C ILE A 115 -5.84 15.92 -46.79
N LEU A 116 -5.20 17.03 -46.44
CA LEU A 116 -5.80 18.37 -46.35
C LEU A 116 -5.56 19.15 -47.64
N LEU A 117 -6.59 19.31 -48.46
CA LEU A 117 -6.55 20.12 -49.67
C LEU A 117 -6.90 21.58 -49.37
N TYR A 118 -5.89 22.45 -49.48
CA TYR A 118 -6.03 23.90 -49.38
C TYR A 118 -6.44 24.53 -50.72
N VAL A 119 -7.51 25.32 -50.70
CA VAL A 119 -7.99 26.10 -51.87
C VAL A 119 -7.86 27.61 -51.58
N PRO A 120 -7.02 28.36 -52.32
CA PRO A 120 -6.90 29.82 -52.16
C PRO A 120 -8.22 30.56 -52.39
N SER A 121 -8.44 31.70 -51.73
CA SER A 121 -9.70 32.46 -51.82
C SER A 121 -10.06 32.91 -53.25
N ASP A 122 -9.05 33.19 -54.08
CA ASP A 122 -9.24 33.65 -55.47
C ASP A 122 -9.45 32.51 -56.48
N ALA A 123 -9.34 31.25 -56.03
CA ALA A 123 -9.50 30.09 -56.88
C ALA A 123 -10.99 29.77 -57.06
N LYS A 124 -11.56 30.13 -58.22
CA LYS A 124 -12.80 29.49 -58.68
C LYS A 124 -12.49 28.00 -58.88
N ASP A 125 -13.32 27.10 -58.34
CA ASP A 125 -13.28 25.67 -58.66
C ASP A 125 -13.56 25.52 -60.17
N LYS A 126 -12.51 25.70 -60.99
CA LYS A 126 -12.62 25.71 -62.45
C LYS A 126 -12.89 24.28 -62.89
N GLN A 127 -14.15 23.99 -63.19
CA GLN A 127 -14.53 22.84 -63.99
C GLN A 127 -13.80 22.95 -65.34
N SER A 128 -12.94 21.99 -65.67
CA SER A 128 -12.28 21.95 -66.97
C SER A 128 -13.33 21.70 -68.05
N THR A 129 -13.30 22.47 -69.13
CA THR A 129 -14.32 22.48 -70.20
C THR A 129 -14.41 21.21 -71.04
N ILE A 130 -13.56 20.20 -70.78
CA ILE A 130 -13.52 18.96 -71.58
C ILE A 130 -13.69 17.70 -70.72
N ILE A 131 -13.53 17.77 -69.38
CA ILE A 131 -13.85 16.68 -68.43
C ILE A 131 -14.34 17.33 -67.12
N LYS A 132 -15.61 17.07 -66.77
CA LYS A 132 -16.30 17.58 -65.56
C LYS A 132 -15.76 16.95 -64.26
N MET A 133 -14.50 17.18 -63.90
CA MET A 133 -13.92 16.64 -62.67
C MET A 133 -13.10 17.73 -61.98
N SER A 134 -13.46 18.08 -60.74
CA SER A 134 -12.74 19.08 -59.93
C SER A 134 -11.39 18.53 -59.43
N HIS A 135 -10.53 19.42 -58.92
CA HIS A 135 -9.28 19.01 -58.27
C HIS A 135 -9.54 18.05 -57.09
N TYR A 136 -10.61 18.29 -56.33
CA TYR A 136 -11.01 17.45 -55.22
C TYR A 136 -11.56 16.10 -55.67
N ASP A 137 -12.40 16.07 -56.71
CA ASP A 137 -12.90 14.80 -57.29
C ASP A 137 -11.73 13.93 -57.82
N LYS A 138 -10.70 14.58 -58.37
CA LYS A 138 -9.50 13.89 -58.83
C LYS A 138 -8.72 13.29 -57.66
N LEU A 139 -8.55 14.04 -56.57
CA LEU A 139 -7.91 13.58 -55.34
C LEU A 139 -8.65 12.37 -54.76
N LEU A 140 -9.98 12.47 -54.61
CA LEU A 140 -10.82 11.37 -54.14
C LEU A 140 -10.72 10.14 -55.05
N LYS A 141 -10.76 10.30 -56.37
CA LYS A 141 -10.63 9.15 -57.28
C LYS A 141 -9.28 8.42 -57.18
N ASP A 142 -8.23 9.12 -56.77
CA ASP A 142 -6.90 8.56 -56.64
C ASP A 142 -6.65 7.98 -55.24
N PHE A 143 -7.14 8.64 -54.19
CA PHE A 143 -6.79 8.37 -52.79
C PHE A 143 -8.01 8.26 -51.85
N SER A 144 -9.24 8.03 -52.33
CA SER A 144 -10.34 7.70 -51.42
C SER A 144 -10.10 6.34 -50.76
N ASN A 145 -10.58 6.20 -49.52
CA ASN A 145 -10.57 4.91 -48.82
C ASN A 145 -11.50 3.88 -49.52
N GLU A 146 -12.52 4.37 -50.24
CA GLU A 146 -13.48 3.59 -51.02
C GLU A 146 -12.95 3.27 -52.44
N GLY A 147 -11.77 2.66 -52.55
CA GLY A 147 -11.26 2.17 -53.84
C GLY A 147 -10.51 3.19 -54.70
N GLY A 148 -9.79 4.13 -54.07
CA GLY A 148 -8.87 5.03 -54.75
C GLY A 148 -7.83 4.28 -55.58
N LYS A 149 -7.65 4.68 -56.85
CA LYS A 149 -6.82 3.93 -57.81
C LYS A 149 -5.34 3.87 -57.43
N GLU A 150 -4.79 4.98 -56.95
CA GLU A 150 -3.37 5.06 -56.57
C GLU A 150 -3.14 4.37 -55.22
N LEU A 151 -4.12 4.42 -54.31
CA LEU A 151 -4.10 3.69 -53.04
C LEU A 151 -4.07 2.16 -53.28
N ALA A 152 -4.95 1.66 -54.16
CA ALA A 152 -4.96 0.23 -54.53
C ALA A 152 -3.64 -0.21 -55.19
N ALA A 153 -3.05 0.64 -56.03
CA ALA A 153 -1.74 0.38 -56.64
C ALA A 153 -0.61 0.30 -55.61
N LEU A 154 -0.62 1.18 -54.58
CA LEU A 154 0.36 1.13 -53.49
C LEU A 154 0.30 -0.19 -52.72
N PHE A 155 -0.90 -0.70 -52.42
CA PHE A 155 -1.06 -1.98 -51.74
C PHE A 155 -0.65 -3.17 -52.61
N ALA A 156 -0.97 -3.14 -53.91
CA ALA A 156 -0.55 -4.16 -54.86
C ALA A 156 0.98 -4.23 -54.99
N GLU A 157 1.68 -3.09 -55.00
CA GLU A 157 3.15 -3.02 -55.04
C GLU A 157 3.82 -3.57 -53.77
N SER A 158 3.12 -3.60 -52.63
CA SER A 158 3.65 -4.07 -51.34
C SER A 158 3.47 -5.57 -51.06
N THR A 159 2.81 -6.33 -51.93
CA THR A 159 2.53 -7.76 -51.68
C THR A 159 3.62 -8.69 -52.22
N SER A 160 4.16 -9.55 -51.35
CA SER A 160 4.83 -10.79 -51.74
C SER A 160 3.79 -11.87 -52.12
N PRO A 161 4.10 -12.86 -52.99
CA PRO A 161 3.11 -13.68 -53.71
C PRO A 161 2.30 -14.69 -52.89
N THR A 162 2.32 -14.65 -51.56
CA THR A 162 1.82 -15.74 -50.69
C THR A 162 0.65 -15.36 -49.77
N ALA A 163 0.11 -14.14 -49.84
CA ALA A 163 -1.04 -13.74 -49.01
C ALA A 163 -2.39 -13.94 -49.73
N SER A 164 -3.34 -14.57 -49.04
CA SER A 164 -4.68 -14.93 -49.55
C SER A 164 -5.61 -13.72 -49.71
N VAL A 165 -6.49 -13.81 -50.72
CA VAL A 165 -7.29 -12.75 -51.36
C VAL A 165 -8.50 -12.27 -50.52
N GLY A 166 -8.46 -12.37 -49.19
CA GLY A 166 -9.65 -12.10 -48.34
C GLY A 166 -9.52 -11.04 -47.24
N ALA A 167 -8.30 -10.66 -46.82
CA ALA A 167 -8.08 -9.97 -45.54
C ALA A 167 -7.27 -8.67 -45.60
N GLN A 168 -7.22 -7.98 -46.75
CA GLN A 168 -6.20 -6.95 -47.01
C GLN A 168 -6.72 -5.49 -47.10
N ASN A 169 -8.00 -5.23 -46.77
CA ASN A 169 -8.59 -3.88 -46.90
C ASN A 169 -8.69 -3.08 -45.58
N SER A 170 -8.07 -3.50 -44.46
CA SER A 170 -8.33 -2.90 -43.14
C SER A 170 -7.10 -2.51 -42.31
N GLU A 171 -5.90 -2.38 -42.89
CA GLU A 171 -4.70 -2.06 -42.12
C GLU A 171 -4.55 -0.56 -41.76
N SER A 172 -5.31 0.34 -42.36
CA SER A 172 -5.33 1.77 -42.02
C SER A 172 -6.60 2.43 -42.56
N THR A 173 -7.01 3.56 -41.99
CA THR A 173 -8.13 4.37 -42.49
C THR A 173 -7.67 5.75 -42.91
N GLY A 174 -8.25 6.25 -44.00
CA GLY A 174 -7.87 7.50 -44.64
C GLY A 174 -9.03 8.42 -44.93
N TYR A 175 -8.78 9.73 -44.90
CA TYR A 175 -9.77 10.74 -45.27
C TYR A 175 -9.14 11.86 -46.11
N CYS A 176 -9.85 12.34 -47.14
CA CYS A 176 -9.45 13.54 -47.89
C CYS A 176 -10.39 14.68 -47.48
N PHE A 177 -9.86 15.77 -46.96
CA PHE A 177 -10.64 16.93 -46.49
C PHE A 177 -10.28 18.17 -47.31
N LYS A 178 -11.28 18.87 -47.85
CA LYS A 178 -11.10 20.09 -48.62
C LYS A 178 -11.54 21.29 -47.80
N PHE A 179 -10.73 22.34 -47.78
CA PHE A 179 -11.13 23.62 -47.21
C PHE A 179 -10.65 24.78 -48.07
N LYS A 180 -11.34 25.91 -47.95
CA LYS A 180 -10.96 27.16 -48.61
C LYS A 180 -10.27 28.08 -47.62
N GLN A 181 -9.39 28.93 -48.13
CA GLN A 181 -8.73 29.96 -47.36
C GLN A 181 -9.78 30.88 -46.71
N HIS A 182 -9.66 31.07 -45.39
CA HIS A 182 -10.61 31.78 -44.51
C HIS A 182 -11.97 31.09 -44.30
N GLU A 183 -12.19 29.89 -44.83
CA GLU A 183 -13.40 29.06 -44.63
C GLU A 183 -12.98 27.66 -44.13
N PHE A 184 -12.38 27.60 -42.94
CA PHE A 184 -12.00 26.33 -42.31
C PHE A 184 -13.17 25.77 -41.49
N GLU A 185 -13.79 24.69 -41.96
CA GLU A 185 -14.91 24.03 -41.28
C GLU A 185 -14.42 23.20 -40.08
N LEU A 186 -14.12 23.90 -38.97
CA LEU A 186 -13.52 23.31 -37.77
C LEU A 186 -14.30 22.13 -37.20
N ASN A 187 -15.64 22.20 -37.20
CA ASN A 187 -16.50 21.14 -36.67
C ASN A 187 -16.47 19.87 -37.53
N GLU A 188 -16.49 20.00 -38.86
CA GLU A 188 -16.39 18.85 -39.76
C GLU A 188 -15.01 18.21 -39.63
N PHE A 189 -13.96 19.03 -39.64
CA PHE A 189 -12.58 18.57 -39.41
C PHE A 189 -12.45 17.83 -38.08
N LEU A 190 -13.00 18.38 -36.99
CA LEU A 190 -12.97 17.76 -35.66
C LEU A 190 -13.68 16.39 -35.64
N VAL A 191 -14.82 16.25 -36.31
CA VAL A 191 -15.52 14.96 -36.44
C VAL A 191 -14.63 13.93 -37.13
N GLN A 192 -13.97 14.32 -38.22
CA GLN A 192 -13.07 13.41 -38.93
C GLN A 192 -11.85 13.04 -38.10
N ILE A 193 -11.22 14.00 -37.42
CA ILE A 193 -10.11 13.70 -36.49
C ILE A 193 -10.55 12.72 -35.40
N LYS A 194 -11.71 12.91 -34.77
CA LYS A 194 -12.24 11.97 -33.77
C LYS A 194 -12.41 10.56 -34.33
N ASN A 195 -12.92 10.42 -35.55
CA ASN A 195 -13.09 9.13 -36.22
C ASN A 195 -11.74 8.44 -36.48
N LEU A 196 -10.75 9.18 -36.99
CA LEU A 196 -9.42 8.66 -37.28
C LEU A 196 -8.69 8.20 -36.00
N LEU A 197 -8.73 9.01 -34.94
CA LEU A 197 -8.18 8.67 -33.62
C LEU A 197 -8.85 7.40 -33.04
N GLY A 198 -10.18 7.34 -33.11
CA GLY A 198 -10.96 6.19 -32.64
C GLY A 198 -10.66 4.90 -33.43
N PHE A 199 -10.48 4.99 -34.75
CA PHE A 199 -10.11 3.86 -35.58
C PHE A 199 -8.72 3.31 -35.19
N THR A 200 -7.71 4.17 -35.11
CA THR A 200 -6.35 3.74 -34.77
C THR A 200 -6.29 3.15 -33.36
N PHE A 201 -7.04 3.71 -32.40
CA PHE A 201 -7.18 3.11 -31.07
C PHE A 201 -7.75 1.69 -31.15
N ASN A 202 -8.89 1.50 -31.83
CA ASN A 202 -9.53 0.20 -31.95
C ASN A 202 -8.63 -0.83 -32.63
N GLN A 203 -7.91 -0.42 -33.68
CA GLN A 203 -6.98 -1.28 -34.39
C GLN A 203 -5.83 -1.74 -33.47
N LYS A 204 -5.17 -0.80 -32.77
CA LYS A 204 -4.10 -1.12 -31.81
C LYS A 204 -4.62 -2.00 -30.67
N TYR A 205 -5.86 -1.76 -30.20
CA TYR A 205 -6.51 -2.60 -29.19
C TYR A 205 -6.69 -4.04 -29.67
N HIS A 206 -7.28 -4.25 -30.85
CA HIS A 206 -7.54 -5.58 -31.37
C HIS A 206 -6.25 -6.35 -31.66
N LEU A 207 -5.24 -5.70 -32.27
CA LEU A 207 -3.94 -6.31 -32.50
C LEU A 207 -3.32 -6.89 -31.22
N ASN A 208 -3.24 -6.09 -30.15
CA ASN A 208 -2.65 -6.55 -28.90
C ASN A 208 -3.56 -7.51 -28.12
N SER A 209 -4.88 -7.33 -28.20
CA SER A 209 -5.84 -8.26 -27.60
C SER A 209 -5.75 -9.64 -28.24
N ASP A 210 -5.62 -9.71 -29.57
CA ASP A 210 -5.48 -10.97 -30.31
C ASP A 210 -4.14 -11.65 -29.98
N LEU A 211 -3.05 -10.88 -29.85
CA LEU A 211 -1.78 -11.43 -29.37
C LEU A 211 -1.91 -12.04 -27.97
N ILE A 212 -2.75 -11.51 -27.09
CA ILE A 212 -2.96 -12.08 -25.75
C ILE A 212 -3.80 -13.37 -25.79
N THR A 213 -4.83 -13.43 -26.63
CA THR A 213 -5.80 -14.55 -26.68
C THR A 213 -5.34 -15.71 -27.55
N THR A 214 -4.63 -15.44 -28.65
CA THR A 214 -4.20 -16.46 -29.62
C THR A 214 -2.87 -17.11 -29.25
N SER A 215 -2.08 -16.44 -28.42
CA SER A 215 -0.85 -17.00 -27.87
C SER A 215 -1.19 -18.16 -26.92
N GLY A 216 -0.80 -19.39 -27.27
CA GLY A 216 -0.90 -20.55 -26.37
C GLY A 216 -0.04 -20.40 -25.10
N ASP A 217 -0.09 -21.35 -24.18
CA ASP A 217 0.58 -21.24 -22.86
C ASP A 217 2.07 -21.65 -22.84
N HIS A 218 2.74 -21.66 -23.99
CA HIS A 218 4.18 -21.95 -24.08
C HIS A 218 5.06 -20.80 -23.53
N GLU A 219 6.27 -21.10 -23.07
CA GLU A 219 7.20 -20.12 -22.46
C GLU A 219 7.53 -18.92 -23.39
N ASN A 220 7.81 -19.15 -24.68
CA ASN A 220 8.05 -18.05 -25.63
C ASN A 220 6.80 -17.16 -25.87
N ASN A 221 5.61 -17.65 -25.53
CA ASN A 221 4.37 -16.90 -25.65
C ASN A 221 4.07 -16.04 -24.42
N SER A 222 4.69 -16.31 -23.25
CA SER A 222 4.47 -15.50 -22.04
C SER A 222 5.05 -14.09 -22.20
N LEU A 223 6.22 -13.97 -22.83
CA LEU A 223 6.84 -12.68 -23.12
C LEU A 223 6.03 -11.88 -24.14
N THR A 224 5.51 -12.52 -25.18
CA THR A 224 4.59 -11.88 -26.15
C THR A 224 3.32 -11.37 -25.46
N LYS A 225 2.71 -12.18 -24.59
CA LYS A 225 1.54 -11.77 -23.78
C LYS A 225 1.87 -10.59 -22.87
N TYR A 226 3.07 -10.57 -22.28
CA TYR A 226 3.53 -9.48 -21.42
C TYR A 226 3.66 -8.16 -22.19
N VAL A 227 4.39 -8.18 -23.32
CA VAL A 227 4.58 -7.00 -24.18
C VAL A 227 3.25 -6.49 -24.74
N ALA A 228 2.36 -7.38 -25.19
CA ALA A 228 1.04 -6.98 -25.68
C ALA A 228 0.19 -6.34 -24.56
N THR A 229 0.28 -6.83 -23.33
CA THR A 229 -0.40 -6.24 -22.17
C THR A 229 0.17 -4.85 -21.84
N TYR A 230 1.49 -4.66 -21.95
CA TYR A 230 2.14 -3.35 -21.80
C TYR A 230 1.69 -2.37 -22.88
N ASN A 231 1.66 -2.78 -24.14
CA ASN A 231 1.17 -1.94 -25.24
C ASN A 231 -0.30 -1.53 -25.03
N LEU A 232 -1.15 -2.40 -24.47
CA LEU A 232 -2.51 -2.01 -24.07
C LEU A 232 -2.51 -1.02 -22.91
N ALA A 233 -1.66 -1.21 -21.89
CA ALA A 233 -1.56 -0.26 -20.78
C ALA A 233 -1.21 1.15 -21.27
N GLU A 234 -0.22 1.28 -22.15
CA GLU A 234 0.18 2.53 -22.80
C GLU A 234 -0.96 3.12 -23.64
N LEU A 235 -1.60 2.31 -24.48
CA LEU A 235 -2.71 2.74 -25.34
C LEU A 235 -3.85 3.38 -24.54
N PHE A 236 -4.20 2.80 -23.40
CA PHE A 236 -5.24 3.33 -22.51
C PHE A 236 -4.74 4.53 -21.70
N TYR A 237 -3.44 4.59 -21.37
CA TYR A 237 -2.85 5.75 -20.72
C TYR A 237 -2.89 6.99 -21.62
N ASP A 238 -2.49 6.86 -22.88
CA ASP A 238 -2.48 7.93 -23.88
C ASP A 238 -3.89 8.49 -24.12
N MET A 239 -4.89 7.61 -24.19
CA MET A 239 -6.30 7.99 -24.30
C MET A 239 -6.95 8.46 -22.99
N LYS A 240 -6.17 8.62 -21.91
CA LYS A 240 -6.63 9.04 -20.57
C LYS A 240 -7.75 8.13 -19.99
N LEU A 241 -7.78 6.85 -20.39
CA LEU A 241 -8.67 5.82 -19.88
C LEU A 241 -8.06 5.15 -18.63
N PHE A 242 -7.77 5.97 -17.62
CA PHE A 242 -6.92 5.58 -16.48
C PHE A 242 -7.49 4.43 -15.62
N ASN A 243 -8.81 4.28 -15.52
CA ASN A 243 -9.44 3.20 -14.75
C ASN A 243 -9.15 1.82 -15.34
N ASP A 244 -9.05 1.70 -16.67
CA ASP A 244 -8.69 0.45 -17.34
C ASP A 244 -7.17 0.27 -17.38
N CYS A 245 -6.46 1.36 -17.62
CA CYS A 245 -5.00 1.41 -17.64
C CYS A 245 -4.39 0.82 -16.37
N ILE A 246 -4.90 1.19 -15.18
CA ILE A 246 -4.39 0.65 -13.91
C ILE A 246 -4.60 -0.87 -13.79
N ASN A 247 -5.66 -1.43 -14.39
CA ASN A 247 -5.90 -2.87 -14.38
C ASN A 247 -4.87 -3.61 -15.24
N PHE A 248 -4.50 -3.04 -16.39
CA PHE A 248 -3.42 -3.61 -17.21
C PHE A 248 -2.08 -3.57 -16.48
N PHE A 249 -1.74 -2.47 -15.79
CA PHE A 249 -0.50 -2.43 -15.00
C PHE A 249 -0.49 -3.40 -13.82
N ASN A 250 -1.61 -3.63 -13.13
CA ASN A 250 -1.67 -4.65 -12.08
C ASN A 250 -1.44 -6.05 -12.67
N ARG A 251 -2.06 -6.35 -13.82
CA ARG A 251 -1.82 -7.61 -14.54
C ARG A 251 -0.37 -7.76 -14.97
N LEU A 252 0.31 -6.67 -15.38
CA LEU A 252 1.74 -6.70 -15.71
C LEU A 252 2.60 -7.03 -14.49
N SER A 253 2.28 -6.49 -13.30
CA SER A 253 2.99 -6.86 -12.07
C SER A 253 2.88 -8.36 -11.79
N GLU A 254 1.68 -8.93 -11.91
CA GLU A 254 1.44 -10.37 -11.73
C GLU A 254 2.17 -11.21 -12.80
N GLN A 255 2.04 -10.84 -14.08
CA GLN A 255 2.71 -11.53 -15.17
C GLN A 255 4.23 -11.44 -15.10
N LEU A 256 4.79 -10.35 -14.56
CA LEU A 256 6.23 -10.20 -14.39
C LEU A 256 6.77 -11.25 -13.44
N ASN A 257 6.08 -11.52 -12.33
CA ASN A 257 6.53 -12.53 -11.37
C ASN A 257 6.60 -13.92 -12.03
N THR A 258 5.56 -14.33 -12.76
CA THR A 258 5.56 -15.58 -13.53
C THR A 258 6.62 -15.59 -14.64
N LEU A 259 6.87 -14.45 -15.29
CA LEU A 259 7.89 -14.34 -16.33
C LEU A 259 9.30 -14.50 -15.77
N VAL A 260 9.56 -13.93 -14.59
CA VAL A 260 10.83 -14.05 -13.86
C VAL A 260 11.06 -15.48 -13.40
N GLU A 261 10.03 -16.15 -12.85
CA GLU A 261 10.12 -17.56 -12.44
C GLU A 261 10.46 -18.48 -13.61
N ASN A 262 9.81 -18.30 -14.76
CA ASN A 262 10.00 -19.17 -15.92
C ASN A 262 11.28 -18.84 -16.72
N ASN A 263 11.74 -17.57 -16.70
CA ASN A 263 12.84 -17.09 -17.53
C ASN A 263 13.82 -16.20 -16.76
N PRO A 264 14.46 -16.69 -15.68
CA PRO A 264 15.31 -15.86 -14.82
C PRO A 264 16.52 -15.26 -15.57
N ASN A 265 17.02 -15.95 -16.61
CA ASN A 265 18.16 -15.52 -17.40
C ASN A 265 17.90 -14.28 -18.28
N LEU A 266 16.64 -13.87 -18.46
CA LEU A 266 16.32 -12.61 -19.16
C LEU A 266 16.64 -11.37 -18.31
N PHE A 267 16.83 -11.55 -17.00
CA PHE A 267 16.87 -10.48 -16.02
C PHE A 267 18.22 -10.32 -15.32
N ILE A 268 18.58 -9.07 -15.07
CA ILE A 268 19.69 -8.68 -14.20
C ILE A 268 19.12 -8.24 -12.85
N TYR A 269 19.61 -8.83 -11.75
CA TYR A 269 19.14 -8.59 -10.38
C TYR A 269 19.97 -7.54 -9.62
N LYS A 270 20.81 -6.78 -10.34
CA LYS A 270 21.68 -5.78 -9.72
C LYS A 270 20.87 -4.55 -9.30
N VAL A 271 20.94 -4.19 -8.02
CA VAL A 271 20.43 -2.92 -7.49
C VAL A 271 21.53 -1.87 -7.58
N ASP A 272 21.29 -0.80 -8.34
CA ASP A 272 22.25 0.30 -8.52
C ASP A 272 21.57 1.64 -8.20
N LEU A 273 21.78 2.12 -6.97
CA LEU A 273 21.12 3.32 -6.44
C LEU A 273 22.12 4.51 -6.41
N PRO A 274 21.92 5.54 -7.26
CA PRO A 274 22.78 6.72 -7.28
C PRO A 274 22.57 7.57 -6.02
N ALA A 275 23.62 8.26 -5.56
CA ALA A 275 23.58 9.06 -4.32
C ALA A 275 22.43 10.08 -4.23
N LYS A 276 21.93 10.58 -5.37
CA LYS A 276 20.75 11.47 -5.44
C LYS A 276 19.48 10.87 -4.84
N VAL A 277 19.37 9.54 -4.83
CA VAL A 277 18.24 8.81 -4.23
C VAL A 277 18.10 9.16 -2.76
N PHE A 278 19.22 9.17 -2.05
CA PHE A 278 19.25 9.33 -0.61
C PHE A 278 19.20 10.80 -0.17
N SER A 279 18.88 11.73 -1.06
CA SER A 279 18.82 13.15 -0.73
C SER A 279 17.44 13.56 -0.22
N ASN A 280 17.37 14.56 0.65
CA ASN A 280 16.09 15.14 1.12
C ASN A 280 15.23 15.78 0.00
N LYS A 281 15.76 15.85 -1.23
CA LYS A 281 15.06 16.35 -2.43
C LYS A 281 14.81 15.24 -3.44
N PHE A 282 14.75 14.00 -2.97
CA PHE A 282 14.44 12.85 -3.80
C PHE A 282 13.12 13.08 -4.54
N ASP A 283 13.14 12.79 -5.83
CA ASP A 283 12.00 12.92 -6.71
C ASP A 283 11.91 11.64 -7.52
N PHE A 284 10.96 10.77 -7.18
CA PHE A 284 10.84 9.46 -7.81
C PHE A 284 10.59 9.58 -9.33
N LYS A 285 9.84 10.61 -9.76
CA LYS A 285 9.59 10.90 -11.19
C LYS A 285 10.88 11.23 -11.94
N LYS A 286 11.82 11.94 -11.31
CA LYS A 286 13.15 12.27 -11.90
C LYS A 286 14.21 11.19 -11.69
N PHE A 287 14.05 10.39 -10.64
CA PHE A 287 14.96 9.29 -10.34
C PHE A 287 14.83 8.19 -11.37
N TYR A 288 13.58 7.81 -11.67
CA TYR A 288 13.30 6.83 -12.70
C TYR A 288 13.88 7.32 -14.03
N ASN A 289 14.85 6.56 -14.55
CA ASN A 289 15.46 6.80 -15.84
C ASN A 289 14.67 6.04 -16.91
N ASN A 290 14.46 6.65 -18.07
CA ASN A 290 13.63 6.17 -19.18
C ASN A 290 14.07 4.81 -19.81
N LYS A 291 15.01 4.09 -19.20
CA LYS A 291 15.62 2.88 -19.77
C LYS A 291 14.60 1.79 -20.13
N CYS A 292 13.53 1.63 -19.35
CA CYS A 292 12.48 0.64 -19.63
C CYS A 292 11.29 1.20 -20.43
N GLN A 293 11.34 2.46 -20.91
CA GLN A 293 10.23 3.04 -21.68
C GLN A 293 10.04 2.42 -23.06
N HIS A 294 11.05 1.72 -23.58
CA HIS A 294 11.07 1.20 -24.95
C HIS A 294 10.65 -0.27 -25.08
N MET A 295 9.98 -0.84 -24.07
CA MET A 295 9.57 -2.24 -24.02
C MET A 295 8.35 -2.58 -24.87
N HIS A 296 8.32 -2.08 -26.11
CA HIS A 296 7.20 -2.22 -27.04
C HIS A 296 7.28 -3.47 -27.94
N ASP A 297 8.44 -4.14 -27.95
CA ASP A 297 8.70 -5.36 -28.72
C ASP A 297 9.38 -6.42 -27.84
N VAL A 298 9.07 -7.70 -28.08
CA VAL A 298 9.68 -8.87 -27.45
C VAL A 298 11.20 -8.86 -27.59
N ASN A 299 11.71 -8.42 -28.76
CA ASN A 299 13.15 -8.33 -29.01
C ASN A 299 13.88 -7.32 -28.12
N SER A 300 13.15 -6.41 -27.46
CA SER A 300 13.73 -5.45 -26.50
C SER A 300 14.10 -6.08 -25.16
N PHE A 301 13.63 -7.29 -24.87
CA PHE A 301 13.89 -8.00 -23.61
C PHE A 301 15.20 -8.79 -23.67
N THR A 302 16.33 -8.07 -23.61
CA THR A 302 17.65 -8.68 -23.41
C THR A 302 18.37 -7.96 -22.27
N ASN A 303 18.86 -8.72 -21.28
CA ASN A 303 19.60 -8.17 -20.13
C ASN A 303 18.83 -7.06 -19.39
N VAL A 304 17.52 -7.22 -19.21
CA VAL A 304 16.67 -6.20 -18.58
C VAL A 304 16.96 -6.20 -17.08
N ASN A 305 17.24 -5.03 -16.51
CA ASN A 305 17.37 -4.92 -15.07
C ASN A 305 16.00 -5.06 -14.39
N LEU A 306 15.81 -6.09 -13.57
CA LEU A 306 14.52 -6.37 -12.92
C LEU A 306 14.13 -5.31 -11.91
N PHE A 307 15.10 -4.74 -11.19
CA PHE A 307 14.86 -3.65 -10.24
C PHE A 307 14.33 -2.41 -10.98
N GLU A 308 15.02 -2.01 -12.06
CA GLU A 308 14.58 -0.88 -12.90
C GLU A 308 13.18 -1.12 -13.50
N LEU A 309 12.88 -2.36 -13.94
CA LEU A 309 11.58 -2.73 -14.48
C LEU A 309 10.46 -2.72 -13.42
N LYS A 310 10.70 -3.28 -12.23
CA LYS A 310 9.74 -3.21 -11.12
C LYS A 310 9.48 -1.74 -10.72
N CYS A 311 10.52 -0.92 -10.61
CA CYS A 311 10.38 0.53 -10.41
C CYS A 311 9.57 1.21 -11.52
N PHE A 312 9.78 0.84 -12.78
CA PHE A 312 9.03 1.38 -13.92
C PHE A 312 7.54 1.06 -13.83
N ILE A 313 7.17 -0.20 -13.61
CA ILE A 313 5.77 -0.61 -13.53
C ILE A 313 5.09 0.11 -12.37
N PHE A 314 5.73 0.14 -11.20
CA PHE A 314 5.22 0.87 -10.05
C PHE A 314 5.08 2.37 -10.34
N PHE A 315 6.06 2.97 -11.00
CA PHE A 315 5.98 4.37 -11.45
C PHE A 315 4.77 4.63 -12.34
N ARG A 316 4.47 3.72 -13.29
CA ARG A 316 3.30 3.84 -14.16
C ARG A 316 1.99 3.64 -13.40
N GLN A 317 1.93 2.71 -12.45
CA GLN A 317 0.79 2.53 -11.55
C GLN A 317 0.54 3.80 -10.72
N ALA A 318 1.57 4.30 -10.04
CA ALA A 318 1.51 5.50 -9.22
C ALA A 318 1.08 6.71 -10.05
N SER A 319 1.70 6.93 -11.22
CA SER A 319 1.33 8.02 -12.12
C SER A 319 -0.12 7.94 -12.60
N THR A 320 -0.61 6.73 -12.90
CA THR A 320 -2.01 6.51 -13.32
C THR A 320 -2.99 6.80 -12.18
N LEU A 321 -2.68 6.35 -10.96
CA LEU A 321 -3.48 6.64 -9.77
C LEU A 321 -3.47 8.14 -9.45
N GLU A 322 -2.32 8.83 -9.52
CA GLU A 322 -2.24 10.28 -9.39
C GLU A 322 -3.14 11.02 -10.40
N MET A 323 -3.22 10.54 -11.66
CA MET A 323 -4.13 11.14 -12.65
C MET A 323 -5.61 10.92 -12.28
N LEU A 324 -5.97 9.75 -11.74
CA LEU A 324 -7.32 9.48 -11.25
C LEU A 324 -7.69 10.34 -10.04
N VAL A 325 -6.75 10.54 -9.09
CA VAL A 325 -6.95 11.44 -7.96
C VAL A 325 -7.20 12.86 -8.46
N ASN A 326 -6.36 13.39 -9.36
CA ASN A 326 -6.53 14.74 -9.90
C ASN A 326 -7.88 14.92 -10.63
N LYS A 327 -8.31 13.91 -11.39
CA LYS A 327 -9.61 13.92 -12.08
C LYS A 327 -10.80 13.98 -11.11
N ASN A 328 -10.67 13.34 -9.96
CA ASN A 328 -11.76 13.22 -8.98
C ASN A 328 -11.70 14.29 -7.88
N LEU A 329 -10.57 14.97 -7.69
CA LEU A 329 -10.33 15.90 -6.58
C LEU A 329 -11.46 16.93 -6.40
N ASN A 330 -11.91 17.54 -7.50
CA ASN A 330 -12.97 18.55 -7.47
C ASN A 330 -14.40 17.98 -7.57
N ASN A 331 -14.55 16.69 -7.90
CA ASN A 331 -15.85 16.07 -8.19
C ASN A 331 -16.32 15.14 -7.07
N SER A 332 -15.39 14.40 -6.45
CA SER A 332 -15.66 13.41 -5.42
C SER A 332 -14.39 13.15 -4.60
N ILE A 333 -14.34 13.75 -3.41
CA ILE A 333 -13.25 13.55 -2.45
C ILE A 333 -13.11 12.07 -2.09
N SER A 334 -14.21 11.34 -1.95
CA SER A 334 -14.16 9.93 -1.59
C SER A 334 -13.54 9.04 -2.66
N LEU A 335 -13.82 9.33 -3.94
CA LEU A 335 -13.13 8.66 -5.03
C LEU A 335 -11.66 9.08 -5.10
N ALA A 336 -11.33 10.34 -4.85
CA ALA A 336 -9.93 10.80 -4.80
C ALA A 336 -9.16 10.10 -3.66
N GLU A 337 -9.74 10.02 -2.47
CA GLU A 337 -9.17 9.31 -1.31
C GLU A 337 -8.94 7.83 -1.61
N LEU A 338 -9.92 7.16 -2.23
CA LEU A 338 -9.81 5.75 -2.60
C LEU A 338 -8.58 5.50 -3.49
N GLN A 339 -8.32 6.37 -4.46
CA GLN A 339 -7.20 6.19 -5.39
C GLN A 339 -5.85 6.50 -4.75
N ILE A 340 -5.76 7.53 -3.90
CA ILE A 340 -4.50 7.84 -3.19
C ILE A 340 -4.19 6.77 -2.14
N SER A 341 -5.17 6.27 -1.39
CA SER A 341 -4.99 5.15 -0.46
C SER A 341 -4.54 3.89 -1.20
N LYS A 342 -5.13 3.59 -2.37
CA LYS A 342 -4.67 2.48 -3.22
C LYS A 342 -3.22 2.65 -3.66
N LEU A 343 -2.79 3.88 -3.99
CA LEU A 343 -1.40 4.17 -4.34
C LEU A 343 -0.47 3.86 -3.16
N LEU A 344 -0.76 4.40 -1.98
CA LEU A 344 0.07 4.21 -0.79
C LEU A 344 0.14 2.75 -0.35
N ARG A 345 -0.97 2.00 -0.43
CA ARG A 345 -0.95 0.55 -0.17
C ARG A 345 -0.14 -0.22 -1.22
N ASN A 346 -0.26 0.15 -2.50
CA ASN A 346 0.56 -0.46 -3.55
C ASN A 346 2.06 -0.16 -3.33
N LEU A 347 2.41 0.98 -2.74
CA LEU A 347 3.79 1.30 -2.36
C LEU A 347 4.32 0.32 -1.32
N VAL A 348 3.55 0.01 -0.26
CA VAL A 348 3.93 -1.01 0.74
C VAL A 348 4.21 -2.36 0.07
N LEU A 349 3.29 -2.82 -0.78
CA LEU A 349 3.44 -4.10 -1.48
C LEU A 349 4.67 -4.11 -2.40
N PHE A 350 4.91 -3.02 -3.12
CA PHE A 350 6.07 -2.84 -3.98
C PHE A 350 7.39 -2.89 -3.19
N LEU A 351 7.46 -2.18 -2.06
CA LEU A 351 8.65 -2.13 -1.21
C LEU A 351 8.97 -3.50 -0.60
N ASN A 352 7.95 -4.21 -0.11
CA ASN A 352 8.12 -5.56 0.42
C ASN A 352 8.60 -6.55 -0.66
N ASP A 353 8.04 -6.48 -1.86
CA ASP A 353 8.49 -7.28 -3.01
C ASP A 353 9.96 -6.97 -3.38
N LEU A 354 10.40 -5.71 -3.31
CA LEU A 354 11.81 -5.37 -3.54
C LEU A 354 12.74 -5.98 -2.47
N LEU A 355 12.38 -5.87 -1.18
CA LEU A 355 13.17 -6.42 -0.08
C LEU A 355 13.26 -7.95 -0.13
N GLN A 356 12.22 -8.63 -0.64
CA GLN A 356 12.22 -10.08 -0.80
C GLN A 356 13.06 -10.57 -1.99
N VAL A 357 13.05 -9.83 -3.11
CA VAL A 357 13.66 -10.28 -4.37
C VAL A 357 15.14 -9.93 -4.47
N PHE A 358 15.56 -8.78 -3.94
CA PHE A 358 16.90 -8.24 -4.17
C PHE A 358 17.82 -8.38 -2.96
N GLN A 359 19.10 -8.66 -3.25
CA GLN A 359 20.18 -8.60 -2.27
C GLN A 359 20.61 -7.13 -2.08
N ASN A 360 21.22 -6.79 -0.92
CA ASN A 360 21.58 -5.44 -0.46
C ASN A 360 20.47 -4.72 0.34
N GLU A 361 20.10 -5.35 1.45
CA GLU A 361 19.05 -4.89 2.36
C GLU A 361 19.25 -3.45 2.84
N GLN A 362 20.47 -3.06 3.23
CA GLN A 362 20.73 -1.70 3.74
C GLN A 362 20.37 -0.61 2.71
N ALA A 363 20.84 -0.74 1.46
CA ALA A 363 20.55 0.25 0.42
C ALA A 363 19.06 0.27 0.04
N LEU A 364 18.38 -0.87 0.13
CA LEU A 364 16.94 -0.99 -0.11
C LEU A 364 16.12 -0.35 1.01
N ILE A 365 16.54 -0.49 2.27
CA ILE A 365 15.93 0.22 3.41
C ILE A 365 16.09 1.75 3.24
N GLU A 366 17.26 2.23 2.81
CA GLU A 366 17.45 3.66 2.54
C GLU A 366 16.61 4.16 1.36
N PHE A 367 16.43 3.32 0.33
CA PHE A 367 15.53 3.59 -0.78
C PHE A 367 14.07 3.64 -0.32
N GLU A 368 13.64 2.69 0.51
CA GLU A 368 12.32 2.63 1.16
C GLU A 368 12.02 3.94 1.90
N TYR A 369 12.95 4.40 2.73
CA TYR A 369 12.84 5.68 3.42
C TYR A 369 12.63 6.85 2.45
N SER A 370 13.47 6.94 1.43
CA SER A 370 13.45 8.04 0.46
C SER A 370 12.13 8.07 -0.33
N ILE A 371 11.64 6.91 -0.78
CA ILE A 371 10.42 6.83 -1.59
C ILE A 371 9.15 7.00 -0.76
N ILE A 372 9.10 6.50 0.48
CA ILE A 372 7.99 6.76 1.40
C ILE A 372 7.87 8.26 1.66
N GLU A 373 8.98 8.94 1.97
CA GLU A 373 8.96 10.39 2.16
C GLU A 373 8.47 11.14 0.93
N TYR A 374 8.90 10.75 -0.27
CA TYR A 374 8.41 11.36 -1.51
C TYR A 374 6.89 11.21 -1.67
N PHE A 375 6.33 10.01 -1.42
CA PHE A 375 4.90 9.76 -1.61
C PHE A 375 4.02 10.38 -0.52
N LEU A 376 4.48 10.40 0.74
CA LEU A 376 3.77 11.07 1.83
C LEU A 376 3.71 12.59 1.64
N ASN A 377 4.69 13.18 0.95
CA ASN A 377 4.79 14.62 0.70
C ASN A 377 4.28 15.05 -0.68
N LEU A 378 3.55 14.20 -1.41
CA LEU A 378 2.96 14.61 -2.69
C LEU A 378 1.97 15.76 -2.46
N ASP A 379 2.08 16.82 -3.29
CA ASP A 379 1.17 17.98 -3.25
C ASP A 379 -0.31 17.59 -3.27
N ILE A 380 -0.64 16.49 -3.95
CA ILE A 380 -2.02 16.01 -4.09
C ILE A 380 -2.59 15.47 -2.78
N VAL A 381 -1.75 14.90 -1.91
CA VAL A 381 -2.14 14.44 -0.56
C VAL A 381 -2.51 15.65 0.28
N ASN A 382 -1.66 16.68 0.29
CA ASN A 382 -1.91 17.92 1.02
C ASN A 382 -3.18 18.63 0.54
N LYS A 383 -3.38 18.73 -0.79
CA LYS A 383 -4.60 19.30 -1.38
C LYS A 383 -5.86 18.54 -1.00
N LEU A 384 -5.79 17.21 -0.95
CA LEU A 384 -6.93 16.37 -0.56
C LEU A 384 -7.29 16.58 0.91
N ILE A 385 -6.30 16.64 1.80
CA ILE A 385 -6.49 16.94 3.22
C ILE A 385 -7.11 18.33 3.39
N GLU A 386 -6.54 19.35 2.74
CA GLU A 386 -7.05 20.73 2.80
C GLU A 386 -8.50 20.83 2.33
N GLN A 387 -8.86 20.15 1.23
CA GLN A 387 -10.23 20.12 0.74
C GLN A 387 -11.19 19.40 1.69
N ALA A 388 -10.78 18.28 2.28
CA ALA A 388 -11.60 17.57 3.26
C ALA A 388 -11.82 18.41 4.53
N THR A 389 -10.79 19.09 5.03
CA THR A 389 -10.89 20.00 6.17
C THR A 389 -11.85 21.15 5.89
N LYS A 390 -11.78 21.77 4.70
CA LYS A 390 -12.73 22.83 4.31
C LYS A 390 -14.17 22.35 4.27
N LEU A 391 -14.43 21.11 3.85
CA LEU A 391 -15.78 20.55 3.88
C LEU A 391 -16.24 20.31 5.33
N TYR A 392 -15.36 19.78 6.18
CA TYR A 392 -15.64 19.56 7.60
C TYR A 392 -16.01 20.88 8.30
N GLU A 393 -15.21 21.93 8.12
CA GLU A 393 -15.43 23.26 8.72
C GLU A 393 -16.71 23.96 8.21
N ALA A 394 -17.18 23.62 7.00
CA ALA A 394 -18.38 24.19 6.42
C ALA A 394 -19.68 23.50 6.89
N GLU A 395 -19.60 22.33 7.54
CA GLU A 395 -20.78 21.60 8.03
C GLU A 395 -21.24 22.10 9.41
N PRO A 396 -22.56 22.22 9.66
CA PRO A 396 -23.08 22.62 10.96
C PRO A 396 -22.78 21.53 12.01
N ALA A 397 -22.36 21.97 13.22
CA ALA A 397 -21.83 21.15 14.32
C ALA A 397 -22.68 19.95 14.81
N ASN A 398 -23.89 19.76 14.30
CA ASN A 398 -24.80 18.66 14.66
C ASN A 398 -24.81 17.49 13.66
N ASN A 399 -23.96 17.50 12.63
CA ASN A 399 -23.85 16.41 11.66
C ASN A 399 -22.65 15.50 11.98
N ASN A 400 -22.90 14.33 12.56
CA ASN A 400 -21.87 13.28 12.80
C ASN A 400 -21.38 12.58 11.52
N ASN A 401 -21.77 13.06 10.34
CA ASN A 401 -21.50 12.43 9.03
C ASN A 401 -20.46 13.17 8.20
N SER A 402 -19.61 13.98 8.83
CA SER A 402 -18.54 14.67 8.13
C SER A 402 -17.58 13.66 7.50
N TYR A 403 -17.25 13.82 6.21
CA TYR A 403 -16.38 12.90 5.50
C TYR A 403 -14.96 12.89 6.12
N GLN A 404 -14.56 11.74 6.67
CA GLN A 404 -13.23 11.55 7.26
C GLN A 404 -12.34 10.76 6.31
N LEU A 405 -11.08 11.20 6.17
CA LEU A 405 -10.06 10.59 5.30
C LEU A 405 -9.46 9.30 5.90
N LYS A 406 -10.30 8.40 6.41
CA LYS A 406 -9.88 7.22 7.18
C LYS A 406 -8.94 6.31 6.39
N ARG A 407 -9.21 6.06 5.11
CA ARG A 407 -8.38 5.17 4.27
C ARG A 407 -7.03 5.79 3.98
N LEU A 408 -6.98 7.11 3.77
CA LEU A 408 -5.73 7.83 3.60
C LEU A 408 -4.89 7.75 4.87
N PHE A 409 -5.47 8.07 6.04
CA PHE A 409 -4.75 8.03 7.30
C PHE A 409 -4.25 6.63 7.63
N GLU A 410 -5.09 5.61 7.44
CA GLU A 410 -4.71 4.20 7.58
C GLU A 410 -3.49 3.85 6.70
N SER A 411 -3.50 4.23 5.42
CA SER A 411 -2.40 3.93 4.50
C SER A 411 -1.12 4.74 4.80
N ARG A 412 -1.25 5.96 5.35
CA ARG A 412 -0.10 6.77 5.80
C ARG A 412 0.53 6.17 7.05
N GLY A 413 -0.28 5.75 8.01
CA GLY A 413 0.15 5.08 9.23
C GLY A 413 0.91 3.79 8.93
N GLU A 414 0.41 2.97 7.99
CA GLU A 414 1.10 1.75 7.53
C GLU A 414 2.48 2.02 6.92
N LEU A 415 2.63 3.07 6.10
CA LEU A 415 3.93 3.44 5.54
C LEU A 415 4.91 3.94 6.61
N LYS A 416 4.45 4.77 7.54
CA LYS A 416 5.28 5.24 8.66
C LYS A 416 5.67 4.09 9.60
N LEU A 417 4.79 3.10 9.80
CA LEU A 417 5.14 1.87 10.52
C LEU A 417 6.28 1.12 9.83
N SER A 418 6.25 1.00 8.50
CA SER A 418 7.35 0.39 7.72
C SER A 418 8.67 1.12 7.97
N GLN A 419 8.66 2.47 7.87
CA GLN A 419 9.84 3.28 8.22
C GLN A 419 10.31 3.00 9.65
N ARG A 420 9.39 2.93 10.61
CA ARG A 420 9.71 2.67 12.02
C ARG A 420 10.37 1.32 12.22
N SER A 421 9.84 0.26 11.62
CA SER A 421 10.43 -1.08 11.67
C SER A 421 11.83 -1.09 11.04
N SER A 422 12.00 -0.44 9.89
CA SER A 422 13.29 -0.27 9.24
C SER A 422 14.30 0.54 10.08
N LEU A 423 13.83 1.56 10.84
CA LEU A 423 14.68 2.31 11.77
C LEU A 423 15.20 1.43 12.90
N ILE A 424 14.31 0.66 13.53
CA ILE A 424 14.63 -0.24 14.64
C ILE A 424 15.65 -1.27 14.16
N LYS A 425 15.46 -1.83 12.97
CA LYS A 425 16.40 -2.77 12.37
C LYS A 425 17.79 -2.17 12.19
N LEU A 426 17.91 -0.99 11.57
CA LEU A 426 19.19 -0.30 11.41
C LEU A 426 19.83 0.09 12.74
N ALA A 427 19.04 0.48 13.74
CA ALA A 427 19.54 0.80 15.07
C ALA A 427 20.15 -0.43 15.75
N ARG A 428 19.49 -1.60 15.68
CA ARG A 428 20.02 -2.88 16.19
C ARG A 428 21.33 -3.27 15.51
N GLU A 429 21.42 -3.12 14.19
CA GLU A 429 22.66 -3.35 13.44
C GLU A 429 23.81 -2.43 13.90
N ASN A 430 23.49 -1.23 14.39
CA ASN A 430 24.45 -0.30 15.01
C ASN A 430 24.59 -0.45 16.53
N SER A 431 24.08 -1.53 17.13
CA SER A 431 24.08 -1.77 18.59
C SER A 431 23.37 -0.69 19.42
N ILE A 432 22.36 -0.03 18.85
CA ILE A 432 21.48 0.93 19.53
C ILE A 432 20.13 0.25 19.77
N GLU A 433 19.74 0.11 21.03
CA GLU A 433 18.49 -0.54 21.43
C GLU A 433 17.76 0.27 22.53
N ILE A 434 16.43 0.22 22.50
CA ILE A 434 15.55 0.66 23.60
C ILE A 434 15.26 -0.57 24.47
N LYS A 435 15.64 -0.49 25.75
CA LYS A 435 15.50 -1.65 26.64
C LYS A 435 14.03 -1.95 26.91
N GLY A 436 13.62 -3.20 26.71
CA GLY A 436 12.26 -3.66 26.98
C GLY A 436 11.32 -3.62 25.78
N LEU A 437 11.71 -2.96 24.68
CA LEU A 437 10.91 -2.99 23.43
C LEU A 437 10.77 -4.41 22.88
N ASP A 438 11.86 -5.19 22.95
CA ASP A 438 11.92 -6.57 22.46
C ASP A 438 11.19 -7.60 23.36
N GLN A 439 10.86 -7.23 24.61
CA GLN A 439 10.21 -8.15 25.56
C GLN A 439 8.69 -8.26 25.35
N VAL A 440 8.12 -7.34 24.58
CA VAL A 440 6.67 -7.06 24.55
C VAL A 440 6.06 -7.48 23.21
N PHE A 441 6.72 -7.20 22.08
CA PHE A 441 6.24 -7.54 20.74
C PHE A 441 7.41 -7.93 19.80
N GLU A 442 8.10 -9.04 20.10
CA GLU A 442 9.08 -9.59 19.15
C GLU A 442 8.32 -10.19 17.94
N ASP A 443 8.54 -9.64 16.75
CA ASP A 443 8.01 -10.21 15.49
C ASP A 443 8.66 -11.57 15.25
N VAL A 444 7.88 -12.65 15.39
CA VAL A 444 8.34 -14.01 15.12
C VAL A 444 8.39 -14.20 13.60
N SER A 445 9.60 -14.29 13.04
CA SER A 445 9.80 -14.69 11.64
C SER A 445 9.30 -16.13 11.45
N LEU A 446 8.30 -16.33 10.58
CA LEU A 446 7.73 -17.64 10.28
C LEU A 446 8.62 -18.49 9.34
N ASP A 447 9.71 -17.93 8.83
CA ASP A 447 10.57 -18.55 7.80
C ASP A 447 11.91 -19.06 8.36
N GLU A 448 12.14 -18.99 9.68
CA GLU A 448 13.33 -19.59 10.29
C GLU A 448 13.04 -21.05 10.64
N GLU A 449 13.47 -21.99 9.79
CA GLU A 449 13.79 -23.33 10.27
C GLU A 449 14.81 -23.17 11.42
N GLU A 450 14.44 -23.57 12.63
CA GLU A 450 15.27 -23.51 13.83
C GLU A 450 16.55 -24.36 13.65
N GLY A 451 17.54 -23.78 13.00
CA GLY A 451 18.94 -24.19 13.13
C GLY A 451 19.46 -23.76 14.50
N PRO A 452 20.33 -24.57 15.16
CA PRO A 452 20.80 -24.26 16.49
C PRO A 452 21.47 -22.88 16.52
N LYS A 453 20.97 -22.00 17.41
CA LYS A 453 21.55 -20.68 17.71
C LYS A 453 23.04 -20.85 18.05
N GLN A 454 23.91 -20.67 17.05
CA GLN A 454 25.33 -20.53 17.28
C GLN A 454 25.55 -19.17 17.93
N SER A 455 26.03 -19.18 19.17
CA SER A 455 26.63 -18.03 19.83
C SER A 455 27.73 -17.44 18.95
N LYS A 456 27.42 -16.38 18.19
CA LYS A 456 28.42 -15.56 17.51
C LYS A 456 29.08 -14.63 18.52
N ASP A 457 30.03 -15.17 19.28
CA ASP A 457 31.16 -14.38 19.75
C ASP A 457 32.02 -14.05 18.53
N SER A 458 31.69 -12.94 17.87
CA SER A 458 32.58 -12.30 16.90
C SER A 458 32.23 -10.82 16.82
N THR A 459 33.05 -10.03 17.52
CA THR A 459 33.07 -8.57 17.57
C THR A 459 33.65 -8.02 16.25
N GLU A 460 32.93 -8.19 15.15
CA GLU A 460 33.13 -7.35 13.95
C GLU A 460 31.95 -6.40 13.85
N GLN A 461 32.16 -5.14 14.29
CA GLN A 461 31.22 -4.05 14.06
C GLN A 461 31.01 -3.89 12.56
N VAL A 462 29.85 -4.29 12.04
CA VAL A 462 29.44 -3.96 10.67
C VAL A 462 29.23 -2.46 10.63
N LYS A 463 30.20 -1.74 10.06
CA LYS A 463 30.08 -0.29 9.91
C LYS A 463 29.03 0.00 8.83
N LEU A 464 27.86 0.45 9.25
CA LEU A 464 26.78 0.89 8.36
C LEU A 464 27.28 2.01 7.44
N ASP A 465 27.17 1.83 6.12
CA ASP A 465 27.49 2.86 5.11
C ASP A 465 26.23 3.61 4.66
N LEU A 466 25.52 4.25 5.60
CA LEU A 466 24.29 4.98 5.28
C LEU A 466 24.61 6.29 4.55
N LYS A 467 23.73 6.65 3.62
CA LYS A 467 23.79 7.86 2.78
C LYS A 467 22.62 8.80 3.03
N HIS A 468 21.50 8.30 3.54
CA HIS A 468 20.28 9.07 3.80
C HIS A 468 20.44 9.98 5.03
N PRO A 469 20.34 11.32 4.90
CA PRO A 469 20.67 12.27 5.97
C PRO A 469 19.88 12.08 7.27
N LYS A 470 18.57 11.83 7.19
CA LYS A 470 17.74 11.62 8.37
C LYS A 470 18.08 10.32 9.09
N LEU A 471 18.38 9.26 8.34
CA LEU A 471 18.78 7.98 8.94
C LEU A 471 20.15 8.11 9.60
N LEU A 472 21.11 8.73 8.91
CA LEU A 472 22.43 9.06 9.47
C LEU A 472 22.32 9.85 10.78
N GLN A 473 21.46 10.86 10.82
CA GLN A 473 21.19 11.62 12.04
C GLN A 473 20.53 10.75 13.11
N ALA A 474 19.53 9.95 12.76
CA ALA A 474 18.82 9.11 13.71
C ALA A 474 19.73 8.05 14.35
N ILE A 475 20.63 7.43 13.58
CA ILE A 475 21.53 6.38 14.12
C ILE A 475 22.86 6.93 14.67
N GLN A 476 23.05 8.25 14.78
CA GLN A 476 24.31 8.83 15.25
C GLN A 476 24.57 8.60 16.75
N SER A 477 23.50 8.50 17.54
CA SER A 477 23.55 8.26 18.98
C SER A 477 22.23 7.66 19.45
N LYS A 478 22.24 7.05 20.65
CA LYS A 478 21.03 6.53 21.28
C LYS A 478 19.95 7.61 21.45
N ASP A 479 20.33 8.82 21.87
CA ASP A 479 19.39 9.92 22.05
C ASP A 479 18.74 10.34 20.73
N SER A 480 19.53 10.43 19.65
CA SER A 480 18.98 10.79 18.33
C SER A 480 18.06 9.72 17.74
N PHE A 481 18.36 8.45 18.00
CA PHE A 481 17.50 7.34 17.60
C PHE A 481 16.17 7.41 18.36
N VAL A 482 16.25 7.60 19.67
CA VAL A 482 15.10 7.74 20.55
C VAL A 482 14.22 8.90 20.13
N ASP A 483 14.79 10.06 19.82
CA ASP A 483 14.02 11.24 19.38
C ASP A 483 13.30 10.99 18.06
N GLU A 484 13.97 10.41 17.05
CA GLU A 484 13.32 10.11 15.77
C GLU A 484 12.30 8.98 15.90
N PHE A 485 12.57 7.96 16.73
CA PHE A 485 11.63 6.89 17.05
C PHE A 485 10.36 7.43 17.72
N THR A 486 10.49 8.32 18.71
CA THR A 486 9.34 8.96 19.38
C THR A 486 8.52 9.73 18.36
N LYS A 487 9.14 10.63 17.61
CA LYS A 487 8.49 11.47 16.61
C LYS A 487 7.76 10.65 15.54
N LEU A 488 8.38 9.57 15.07
CA LEU A 488 7.76 8.69 14.08
C LEU A 488 6.56 7.93 14.69
N THR A 489 6.70 7.42 15.91
CA THR A 489 5.64 6.72 16.65
C THR A 489 4.43 7.63 16.93
N GLU A 490 4.66 8.85 17.39
CA GLU A 490 3.62 9.87 17.58
C GLU A 490 2.92 10.19 16.25
N GLY A 491 3.69 10.39 15.18
CA GLY A 491 3.12 10.62 13.85
C GLY A 491 2.31 9.44 13.30
N ILE A 492 2.58 8.21 13.72
CA ILE A 492 1.77 7.03 13.39
C ILE A 492 0.47 7.02 14.22
N LEU A 493 0.57 7.30 15.52
CA LEU A 493 -0.57 7.41 16.42
C LEU A 493 -1.57 8.46 15.92
N GLU A 494 -1.10 9.64 15.49
CA GLU A 494 -1.92 10.69 14.89
C GLU A 494 -2.74 10.19 13.69
N ASP A 495 -2.09 9.49 12.75
CA ASP A 495 -2.77 8.93 11.58
C ASP A 495 -3.78 7.84 12.00
N PHE A 496 -3.42 6.92 12.90
CA PHE A 496 -4.33 5.85 13.30
C PHE A 496 -5.50 6.30 14.18
N MET A 497 -5.34 7.37 14.96
CA MET A 497 -6.46 8.05 15.62
C MET A 497 -7.46 8.58 14.58
N GLY A 498 -6.96 9.11 13.45
CA GLY A 498 -7.79 9.58 12.34
C GLY A 498 -8.60 8.49 11.63
N CYS A 499 -8.33 7.20 11.88
CA CYS A 499 -9.05 6.07 11.27
C CYS A 499 -9.57 5.03 12.28
N ASP A 500 -9.61 5.35 13.57
CA ASP A 500 -10.13 4.49 14.66
C ASP A 500 -9.46 3.10 14.77
N ARG A 501 -8.17 2.97 14.46
CA ARG A 501 -7.39 1.72 14.63
C ARG A 501 -6.96 1.52 16.10
N SER A 502 -7.94 1.43 17.02
CA SER A 502 -7.71 1.42 18.48
C SER A 502 -6.66 0.41 18.96
N LYS A 503 -6.70 -0.83 18.48
CA LYS A 503 -5.73 -1.87 18.89
C LYS A 503 -4.28 -1.50 18.58
N THR A 504 -4.04 -0.92 17.41
CA THR A 504 -2.68 -0.51 17.01
C THR A 504 -2.24 0.72 17.80
N ILE A 505 -3.18 1.62 18.13
CA ILE A 505 -2.94 2.76 19.02
C ILE A 505 -2.50 2.26 20.40
N ASP A 506 -3.19 1.27 20.97
CA ASP A 506 -2.86 0.71 22.28
C ASP A 506 -1.45 0.10 22.30
N VAL A 507 -1.10 -0.68 21.27
CA VAL A 507 0.22 -1.29 21.11
C VAL A 507 1.33 -0.24 21.00
N LEU A 508 1.16 0.78 20.15
CA LEU A 508 2.17 1.83 19.98
C LEU A 508 2.29 2.74 21.21
N SER A 509 1.20 2.92 21.96
CA SER A 509 1.21 3.66 23.22
C SER A 509 2.05 2.93 24.28
N ILE A 510 2.01 1.59 24.31
CA ILE A 510 2.88 0.79 25.17
C ILE A 510 4.36 1.04 24.84
N ASP A 511 4.72 1.09 23.56
CA ASP A 511 6.11 1.35 23.15
C ASP A 511 6.61 2.71 23.66
N LEU A 512 5.75 3.75 23.63
CA LEU A 512 6.07 5.05 24.22
C LEU A 512 6.16 4.99 25.75
N ALA A 513 5.31 4.20 26.42
CA ALA A 513 5.39 4.01 27.87
C ALA A 513 6.70 3.33 28.30
N ILE A 514 7.14 2.30 27.58
CA ILE A 514 8.43 1.63 27.81
C ILE A 514 9.58 2.61 27.64
N LEU A 515 9.52 3.46 26.60
CA LEU A 515 10.53 4.48 26.38
C LEU A 515 10.57 5.51 27.52
N ASN A 516 9.42 5.98 28.00
CA ASN A 516 9.34 6.88 29.15
C ASN A 516 9.92 6.23 30.42
N TYR A 517 9.69 4.93 30.61
CA TYR A 517 10.31 4.17 31.70
C TYR A 517 11.85 4.19 31.61
N GLU A 518 12.40 3.99 30.42
CA GLU A 518 13.86 4.02 30.21
C GLU A 518 14.45 5.42 30.39
N LYS A 519 13.76 6.47 29.91
CA LYS A 519 14.15 7.88 30.10
C LYS A 519 14.08 8.33 31.56
N GLY A 520 13.28 7.65 32.38
CA GLY A 520 13.05 8.00 33.77
C GLY A 520 11.81 8.88 34.00
N ASP A 521 11.01 9.10 32.96
CA ASP A 521 9.75 9.86 32.99
C ASP A 521 8.61 8.96 33.50
N TYR A 522 8.76 8.47 34.73
CA TYR A 522 7.87 7.48 35.32
C TYR A 522 6.42 7.96 35.49
N SER A 523 6.19 9.27 35.61
CA SER A 523 4.83 9.84 35.70
C SER A 523 4.04 9.69 34.40
N GLU A 524 4.69 9.95 33.26
CA GLU A 524 4.06 9.81 31.95
C GLU A 524 3.80 8.33 31.63
N CYS A 525 4.77 7.48 31.97
CA CYS A 525 4.62 6.02 31.87
C CYS A 525 3.40 5.51 32.66
N LEU A 526 3.18 6.00 33.89
CA LEU A 526 1.99 5.65 34.68
C LEU A 526 0.68 6.07 34.00
N GLN A 527 0.63 7.28 33.44
CA GLN A 527 -0.58 7.77 32.77
C GLN A 527 -0.93 6.94 31.54
N ILE A 528 0.07 6.62 30.72
CA ILE A 528 -0.16 5.80 29.51
C ILE A 528 -0.61 4.39 29.89
N LEU A 529 0.01 3.76 30.89
CA LEU A 529 -0.25 2.36 31.24
C LEU A 529 -1.48 2.14 32.14
N HIS A 530 -2.07 3.19 32.73
CA HIS A 530 -3.09 3.08 33.80
C HIS A 530 -4.21 2.08 33.47
N ASP A 531 -4.71 2.07 32.24
CA ASP A 531 -5.78 1.18 31.79
C ASP A 531 -5.32 0.09 30.80
N SER A 532 -4.09 0.18 30.28
CA SER A 532 -3.61 -0.70 29.21
C SER A 532 -3.43 -2.14 29.67
N TYR A 533 -2.86 -2.36 30.86
CA TYR A 533 -2.55 -3.72 31.33
C TYR A 533 -3.83 -4.54 31.62
N ASP A 534 -4.90 -3.91 32.12
CA ASP A 534 -6.15 -4.59 32.45
C ASP A 534 -6.83 -5.14 31.19
N PHE A 535 -6.75 -4.42 30.07
CA PHE A 535 -7.24 -4.89 28.78
C PHE A 535 -6.57 -6.21 28.37
N PHE A 536 -5.24 -6.29 28.43
CA PHE A 536 -4.52 -7.51 28.04
C PHE A 536 -4.87 -8.69 28.94
N ILE A 537 -4.89 -8.49 30.26
CA ILE A 537 -5.21 -9.55 31.24
C ILE A 537 -6.64 -10.06 31.03
N GLN A 538 -7.62 -9.17 30.86
CA GLN A 538 -9.02 -9.56 30.63
C GLN A 538 -9.23 -10.32 29.31
N ASN A 539 -8.42 -10.03 28.29
CA ASN A 539 -8.43 -10.75 27.01
C ASN A 539 -7.55 -12.00 27.02
N GLY A 540 -7.03 -12.41 28.18
CA GLY A 540 -6.24 -13.63 28.36
C GLY A 540 -4.76 -13.48 28.06
N TRP A 541 -4.26 -12.30 27.67
CA TRP A 541 -2.84 -11.99 27.41
C TRP A 541 -2.05 -11.77 28.70
N ASN A 542 -2.00 -12.79 29.56
CA ASN A 542 -1.41 -12.70 30.89
C ASN A 542 0.10 -12.43 30.85
N TYR A 543 0.84 -12.96 29.87
CA TYR A 543 2.27 -12.71 29.71
C TYR A 543 2.55 -11.21 29.54
N LEU A 544 1.93 -10.60 28.53
CA LEU A 544 2.07 -9.19 28.22
C LEU A 544 1.51 -8.30 29.34
N GLY A 545 0.30 -8.61 29.82
CA GLY A 545 -0.32 -7.88 30.92
C GLY A 545 0.52 -7.89 32.20
N GLY A 546 1.18 -9.02 32.50
CA GLY A 546 2.11 -9.14 33.64
C GLY A 546 3.37 -8.29 33.48
N ILE A 547 3.99 -8.26 32.29
CA ILE A 547 5.14 -7.39 32.00
C ILE A 547 4.77 -5.92 32.18
N LEU A 548 3.63 -5.49 31.61
CA LEU A 548 3.15 -4.12 31.75
C LEU A 548 2.86 -3.74 33.21
N LEU A 549 2.28 -4.67 33.99
CA LEU A 549 2.08 -4.48 35.42
C LEU A 549 3.40 -4.36 36.21
N GLU A 550 4.46 -5.09 35.84
CA GLU A 550 5.78 -4.94 36.48
C GLU A 550 6.38 -3.57 36.21
N ILE A 551 6.26 -3.08 34.97
CA ILE A 551 6.70 -1.74 34.58
C ILE A 551 5.88 -0.69 35.35
N TYR A 552 4.55 -0.82 35.37
CA TYR A 552 3.65 0.07 36.11
C TYR A 552 4.01 0.13 37.60
N TYR A 553 4.16 -1.03 38.23
CA TYR A 553 4.61 -1.14 39.62
C TYR A 553 5.98 -0.48 39.84
N GLY A 554 6.94 -0.73 38.94
CA GLY A 554 8.26 -0.12 39.00
C GLY A 554 8.22 1.40 38.91
N CYS A 555 7.30 1.96 38.13
CA CYS A 555 7.05 3.40 38.12
C CYS A 555 6.52 3.90 39.45
N MET A 556 5.52 3.22 40.04
CA MET A 556 4.97 3.60 41.35
C MET A 556 6.04 3.60 42.45
N GLU A 557 6.97 2.63 42.44
CA GLU A 557 8.08 2.61 43.39
C GLU A 557 9.02 3.81 43.20
N LYS A 558 9.38 4.13 41.94
CA LYS A 558 10.34 5.20 41.64
C LYS A 558 9.75 6.60 41.78
N THR A 559 8.45 6.78 41.57
CA THR A 559 7.73 8.02 41.88
C THR A 559 7.38 8.16 43.36
N GLN A 560 7.70 7.16 44.18
CA GLN A 560 7.39 7.12 45.62
C GLN A 560 5.91 7.34 45.91
N SER A 561 5.03 6.69 45.12
CA SER A 561 3.59 6.81 45.30
C SER A 561 3.17 6.44 46.72
N THR A 562 2.32 7.28 47.33
CA THR A 562 1.78 7.06 48.67
C THR A 562 0.44 6.32 48.65
N ASN A 563 -0.07 5.95 47.47
CA ASN A 563 -1.32 5.21 47.34
C ASN A 563 -1.10 3.71 47.59
N PHE A 564 -0.98 3.32 48.86
CA PHE A 564 -0.68 1.93 49.24
C PHE A 564 -1.78 0.94 48.85
N GLU A 565 -3.04 1.37 48.79
CA GLU A 565 -4.17 0.53 48.32
C GLU A 565 -3.97 0.12 46.85
N GLU A 566 -3.59 1.08 46.01
CA GLU A 566 -3.32 0.84 44.59
C GLU A 566 -2.08 -0.03 44.40
N ILE A 567 -0.98 0.26 45.12
CA ILE A 567 0.25 -0.56 45.04
C ILE A 567 -0.04 -2.01 45.43
N LEU A 568 -0.77 -2.23 46.52
CA LEU A 568 -1.15 -3.57 46.95
C LEU A 568 -2.05 -4.25 45.90
N SER A 569 -3.01 -3.53 45.35
CA SER A 569 -3.88 -4.03 44.29
C SER A 569 -3.07 -4.46 43.05
N THR A 570 -2.08 -3.67 42.63
CA THR A 570 -1.15 -4.00 41.54
C THR A 570 -0.33 -5.26 41.85
N CYS A 571 0.22 -5.38 43.07
CA CYS A 571 0.96 -6.58 43.49
C CYS A 571 0.08 -7.84 43.48
N LEU A 572 -1.18 -7.73 43.88
CA LEU A 572 -2.13 -8.84 43.85
C LEU A 572 -2.54 -9.18 42.41
N LYS A 573 -2.74 -8.21 41.52
CA LYS A 573 -2.94 -8.47 40.10
C LYS A 573 -1.75 -9.22 39.49
N LEU A 574 -0.52 -8.80 39.78
CA LEU A 574 0.70 -9.54 39.38
C LEU A 574 0.69 -10.98 39.89
N LEU A 575 0.27 -11.19 41.15
CA LEU A 575 0.17 -12.53 41.73
C LEU A 575 -0.86 -13.39 40.98
N SER A 576 -1.99 -12.84 40.57
CA SER A 576 -2.99 -13.56 39.78
C SER A 576 -2.47 -13.98 38.39
N CYS A 577 -1.62 -13.16 37.76
CA CYS A 577 -1.01 -13.49 36.46
C CYS A 577 -0.06 -14.70 36.54
N LEU A 578 0.45 -15.03 37.73
CA LEU A 578 1.33 -16.18 37.98
C LEU A 578 0.59 -17.51 38.20
N VAL A 579 -0.75 -17.50 38.25
CA VAL A 579 -1.54 -18.71 38.54
C VAL A 579 -1.67 -19.62 37.31
N ALA A 580 -1.51 -19.08 36.09
CA ALA A 580 -1.62 -19.83 34.84
C ALA A 580 -0.57 -20.96 34.71
N ASN A 581 -0.92 -22.04 33.99
CA ASN A 581 -0.05 -23.20 33.79
C ASN A 581 1.26 -22.81 33.08
N HIS A 582 2.38 -23.40 33.51
CA HIS A 582 3.73 -23.19 32.93
C HIS A 582 3.89 -23.61 31.46
N THR A 583 2.92 -24.32 30.90
CA THR A 583 2.98 -24.86 29.54
C THR A 583 2.29 -23.98 28.51
N ASP A 584 1.68 -22.87 28.93
CA ASP A 584 1.05 -21.90 28.03
C ASP A 584 2.10 -20.84 27.63
N ILE A 585 2.25 -20.60 26.32
CA ILE A 585 3.14 -19.58 25.74
C ILE A 585 2.79 -18.19 26.31
N ASN A 586 1.55 -17.98 26.71
CA ASN A 586 1.04 -16.74 27.27
C ASN A 586 1.08 -16.70 28.82
N SER A 587 1.88 -17.56 29.44
CA SER A 587 2.04 -17.58 30.89
C SER A 587 3.12 -16.62 31.35
N PHE A 588 2.74 -15.59 32.11
CA PHE A 588 3.66 -14.68 32.81
C PHE A 588 4.62 -15.42 33.77
N ARG A 589 4.27 -16.65 34.13
CA ARG A 589 5.09 -17.50 34.98
C ARG A 589 6.41 -17.94 34.31
N LEU A 590 6.49 -17.92 32.98
CA LEU A 590 7.69 -18.34 32.22
C LEU A 590 8.94 -17.52 32.54
N ILE A 591 8.78 -16.23 32.83
CA ILE A 591 9.89 -15.30 33.10
C ILE A 591 10.15 -15.09 34.60
N ASN A 592 9.41 -15.82 35.45
CA ASN A 592 9.43 -15.63 36.90
C ASN A 592 9.91 -16.88 37.64
N ASN A 593 11.09 -16.77 38.25
CA ASN A 593 11.66 -17.80 39.11
C ASN A 593 11.12 -17.72 40.55
N LYS A 594 11.41 -18.75 41.36
CA LYS A 594 10.99 -18.82 42.77
C LYS A 594 11.45 -17.62 43.61
N LEU A 595 12.57 -16.97 43.26
CA LEU A 595 13.05 -15.78 43.97
C LEU A 595 12.22 -14.53 43.63
N GLN A 596 11.83 -14.33 42.36
CA GLN A 596 10.95 -13.24 41.95
C GLN A 596 9.56 -13.38 42.59
N ILE A 597 9.01 -14.59 42.60
CA ILE A 597 7.74 -14.88 43.28
C ILE A 597 7.84 -14.57 44.77
N LYS A 598 8.92 -14.98 45.44
CA LYS A 598 9.14 -14.66 46.86
C LYS A 598 9.19 -13.14 47.10
N LYS A 599 9.92 -12.39 46.27
CA LYS A 599 9.97 -10.92 46.37
C LYS A 599 8.58 -10.29 46.23
N LEU A 600 7.70 -10.83 45.38
CA LEU A 600 6.33 -10.35 45.25
C LEU A 600 5.52 -10.61 46.53
N PHE A 601 5.64 -11.78 47.15
CA PHE A 601 5.02 -12.08 48.45
C PHE A 601 5.51 -11.12 49.55
N ASP A 602 6.83 -10.90 49.64
CA ASP A 602 7.42 -9.97 50.61
C ASP A 602 6.86 -8.54 50.42
N ARG A 603 6.68 -8.10 49.16
CA ARG A 603 6.06 -6.79 48.84
C ARG A 603 4.60 -6.73 49.27
N ILE A 604 3.82 -7.77 48.98
CA ILE A 604 2.41 -7.85 49.38
C ILE A 604 2.30 -7.70 50.91
N GLU A 605 3.13 -8.41 51.67
CA GLU A 605 3.14 -8.30 53.13
C GLU A 605 3.52 -6.89 53.60
N VAL A 606 4.55 -6.28 53.01
CA VAL A 606 5.00 -4.92 53.36
C VAL A 606 3.89 -3.89 53.12
N TYR A 607 3.20 -3.94 51.98
CA TYR A 607 2.16 -2.96 51.65
C TYR A 607 0.84 -3.23 52.35
N ALA A 608 0.49 -4.49 52.59
CA ALA A 608 -0.67 -4.85 53.41
C ALA A 608 -0.54 -4.29 54.84
N ASN A 609 0.65 -4.32 55.43
CA ASN A 609 0.91 -3.75 56.76
C ASN A 609 0.90 -2.20 56.79
N LYS A 610 0.94 -1.52 55.64
CA LYS A 610 0.86 -0.05 55.52
C LYS A 610 -0.55 0.47 55.30
N LEU A 611 -1.52 -0.40 55.04
CA LEU A 611 -2.91 0.01 54.87
C LEU A 611 -3.51 0.52 56.18
N ASP A 612 -4.53 1.38 56.05
CA ASP A 612 -5.32 1.84 57.17
C ASP A 612 -6.05 0.63 57.79
N PRO A 613 -5.77 0.28 59.07
CA PRO A 613 -6.40 -0.87 59.73
C PRO A 613 -7.92 -0.71 59.90
N THR A 614 -8.47 0.49 59.72
CA THR A 614 -9.91 0.75 59.80
C THR A 614 -10.66 0.48 58.49
N LYS A 615 -9.95 0.36 57.37
CA LYS A 615 -10.53 0.04 56.06
C LYS A 615 -10.33 -1.43 55.72
N LYS A 616 -11.42 -2.12 55.39
CA LYS A 616 -11.34 -3.49 54.87
C LYS A 616 -10.86 -3.49 53.42
N PHE A 617 -9.76 -4.19 53.16
CA PHE A 617 -9.25 -4.44 51.81
C PHE A 617 -9.47 -5.92 51.47
N GLU A 618 -10.47 -6.21 50.64
CA GLU A 618 -10.90 -7.58 50.34
C GLU A 618 -10.62 -7.94 48.87
N ARG A 619 -10.21 -9.19 48.64
CA ARG A 619 -9.99 -9.80 47.31
C ARG A 619 -10.45 -11.25 47.33
N SER A 620 -10.91 -11.76 46.19
CA SER A 620 -11.42 -13.13 46.10
C SER A 620 -10.28 -14.15 46.13
N LEU A 621 -10.32 -15.10 47.07
CA LEU A 621 -9.34 -16.18 47.20
C LEU A 621 -9.19 -17.02 45.91
N ASN A 622 -10.29 -17.17 45.16
CA ASN A 622 -10.36 -17.93 43.91
C ASN A 622 -9.52 -17.33 42.78
N GLN A 623 -9.10 -16.06 42.90
CA GLN A 623 -8.18 -15.43 41.94
C GLN A 623 -6.75 -15.98 42.04
N PHE A 624 -6.40 -16.59 43.18
CA PHE A 624 -5.03 -17.01 43.49
C PHE A 624 -4.92 -18.53 43.68
N PHE A 625 -5.96 -19.14 44.25
CA PHE A 625 -5.95 -20.54 44.65
C PHE A 625 -7.20 -21.26 44.17
N LYS A 626 -7.04 -22.53 43.79
CA LYS A 626 -8.18 -23.43 43.62
C LYS A 626 -8.48 -24.12 44.94
N THR A 627 -9.71 -23.96 45.43
CA THR A 627 -10.14 -24.53 46.71
C THR A 627 -11.30 -25.50 46.55
N ASP A 628 -11.24 -26.64 47.25
CA ASP A 628 -12.30 -27.66 47.28
C ASP A 628 -12.62 -28.03 48.74
N ILE A 629 -13.86 -27.85 49.18
CA ILE A 629 -14.30 -28.23 50.53
C ILE A 629 -14.60 -29.74 50.56
N LEU A 630 -14.05 -30.46 51.54
CA LEU A 630 -14.38 -31.86 51.75
C LEU A 630 -15.74 -31.99 52.46
N PRO A 631 -16.63 -32.89 51.99
CA PRO A 631 -18.04 -32.92 52.42
C PRO A 631 -18.26 -33.51 53.82
N TYR A 632 -17.19 -33.70 54.61
CA TYR A 632 -17.23 -34.41 55.88
C TYR A 632 -16.88 -33.48 57.04
N ILE A 633 -17.80 -33.36 57.99
CA ILE A 633 -17.56 -32.75 59.30
C ILE A 633 -17.17 -33.85 60.28
N SER A 634 -16.12 -33.62 61.07
CA SER A 634 -15.62 -34.56 62.08
C SER A 634 -15.52 -33.87 63.44
N ALA A 635 -15.71 -34.60 64.53
CA ALA A 635 -15.40 -34.07 65.86
C ALA A 635 -13.87 -34.02 66.04
N ASP A 636 -13.37 -33.01 66.75
CA ASP A 636 -11.96 -32.90 67.12
C ASP A 636 -11.65 -33.80 68.33
N GLU A 637 -11.40 -35.10 68.05
CA GLU A 637 -11.11 -36.11 69.07
C GLU A 637 -9.83 -35.82 69.89
N SER A 638 -9.01 -34.84 69.46
CA SER A 638 -7.81 -34.42 70.20
C SER A 638 -8.13 -33.53 71.40
N THR A 639 -9.38 -33.07 71.54
CA THR A 639 -9.82 -32.19 72.62
C THR A 639 -11.08 -32.72 73.29
N SER A 640 -11.24 -32.42 74.58
CA SER A 640 -12.49 -32.68 75.30
C SER A 640 -13.53 -31.56 75.12
N ARG A 641 -13.30 -30.61 74.20
CA ARG A 641 -14.19 -29.48 73.91
C ARG A 641 -15.09 -29.83 72.74
N ASP A 642 -16.30 -29.28 72.73
CA ASP A 642 -17.25 -29.41 71.63
C ASP A 642 -16.72 -28.62 70.42
N LYS A 643 -15.85 -29.26 69.63
CA LYS A 643 -15.18 -28.67 68.49
C LYS A 643 -15.33 -29.57 67.27
N TYR A 644 -15.84 -29.01 66.19
CA TYR A 644 -16.07 -29.69 64.93
C TYR A 644 -15.11 -29.17 63.87
N LEU A 645 -14.70 -30.06 62.98
CA LEU A 645 -13.66 -29.84 61.98
C LEU A 645 -14.22 -30.06 60.58
N ILE A 646 -13.87 -29.15 59.69
CA ILE A 646 -14.04 -29.31 58.24
C ILE A 646 -12.69 -29.13 57.56
N ARG A 647 -12.48 -29.83 56.46
CA ARG A 647 -11.22 -29.80 55.72
C ARG A 647 -11.40 -29.11 54.37
N LEU A 648 -10.55 -28.13 54.12
CA LEU A 648 -10.46 -27.40 52.86
C LEU A 648 -9.21 -27.84 52.12
N LYS A 649 -9.35 -28.38 50.92
CA LYS A 649 -8.22 -28.61 50.01
C LYS A 649 -7.92 -27.30 49.30
N LEU A 650 -6.64 -26.91 49.30
CA LEU A 650 -6.15 -25.72 48.61
C LEU A 650 -4.99 -26.11 47.70
N LYS A 651 -5.06 -25.72 46.42
CA LYS A 651 -3.96 -25.87 45.47
C LYS A 651 -3.10 -24.62 45.48
N ASN A 652 -1.85 -24.75 45.93
CA ASN A 652 -0.84 -23.70 45.92
C ASN A 652 -0.07 -23.74 44.59
N PRO A 653 -0.34 -22.81 43.64
CA PRO A 653 0.37 -22.82 42.38
C PRO A 653 1.82 -22.34 42.52
N PHE A 654 2.20 -21.60 43.56
CA PHE A 654 3.43 -20.78 43.58
C PHE A 654 4.72 -21.51 43.97
N SER A 655 4.62 -22.75 44.44
CA SER A 655 5.78 -23.54 44.92
C SER A 655 6.59 -22.83 46.02
N LEU A 656 5.90 -22.02 46.83
CA LEU A 656 6.41 -21.23 47.95
C LEU A 656 5.50 -21.46 49.15
N GLY A 657 6.07 -21.71 50.33
CA GLY A 657 5.30 -21.79 51.57
C GLY A 657 5.05 -20.41 52.15
N PHE A 658 3.88 -20.21 52.75
CA PHE A 658 3.45 -18.96 53.36
C PHE A 658 2.43 -19.24 54.48
N VAL A 659 2.05 -18.21 55.24
CA VAL A 659 1.12 -18.34 56.38
C VAL A 659 -0.06 -17.42 56.20
N PHE A 660 -1.28 -17.96 56.29
CA PHE A 660 -2.48 -17.14 56.49
C PHE A 660 -2.61 -16.82 57.97
N LYS A 661 -2.70 -15.54 58.33
CA LYS A 661 -2.95 -15.13 59.72
C LYS A 661 -4.26 -15.70 60.26
N HIS A 662 -5.27 -15.72 59.41
CA HIS A 662 -6.61 -16.16 59.72
C HIS A 662 -7.25 -16.73 58.45
N VAL A 663 -8.07 -17.78 58.58
CA VAL A 663 -8.87 -18.35 57.49
C VAL A 663 -10.26 -18.64 58.03
N GLU A 664 -11.29 -18.19 57.33
CA GLU A 664 -12.69 -18.40 57.68
C GLU A 664 -13.47 -19.02 56.53
N LEU A 665 -14.27 -20.04 56.84
CA LEU A 665 -15.30 -20.59 55.98
C LEU A 665 -16.65 -20.27 56.61
N ILE A 666 -17.43 -19.46 55.92
CA ILE A 666 -18.79 -19.09 56.28
C ILE A 666 -19.73 -19.97 55.47
N MET A 667 -20.61 -20.70 56.16
CA MET A 667 -21.69 -21.45 55.53
C MET A 667 -23.03 -20.89 56.00
N VAL A 668 -24.01 -20.83 55.10
CA VAL A 668 -25.30 -20.18 55.34
C VAL A 668 -26.43 -21.15 54.96
N ASP A 669 -27.52 -21.13 55.73
CA ASP A 669 -28.75 -21.87 55.45
C ASP A 669 -29.77 -21.04 54.63
N GLU A 670 -30.94 -21.61 54.32
CA GLU A 670 -32.00 -20.89 53.57
C GLU A 670 -32.66 -19.75 54.36
N GLU A 671 -32.53 -19.74 55.69
CA GLU A 671 -33.12 -18.74 56.59
C GLU A 671 -32.16 -17.58 56.90
N GLY A 672 -30.90 -17.69 56.47
CA GLY A 672 -29.84 -16.69 56.69
C GLY A 672 -29.02 -16.91 57.97
N SER A 673 -29.16 -18.05 58.63
CA SER A 673 -28.29 -18.42 59.77
C SER A 673 -26.88 -18.73 59.26
N GLU A 674 -25.86 -18.22 59.96
CA GLU A 674 -24.46 -18.41 59.59
C GLU A 674 -23.75 -19.36 60.56
N ILE A 675 -23.00 -20.32 60.02
CA ILE A 675 -22.02 -21.13 60.76
C ILE A 675 -20.62 -20.84 60.21
N VAL A 676 -19.72 -20.44 61.11
CA VAL A 676 -18.35 -20.05 60.75
C VAL A 676 -17.38 -21.09 61.28
N PHE A 677 -16.56 -21.64 60.37
CA PHE A 677 -15.40 -22.46 60.69
C PHE A 677 -14.14 -21.62 60.48
N HIS A 678 -13.27 -21.56 61.48
CA HIS A 678 -12.08 -20.71 61.42
C HIS A 678 -10.80 -21.46 61.83
N ALA A 679 -9.67 -20.94 61.39
CA ALA A 679 -8.34 -21.32 61.86
C ALA A 679 -7.40 -20.11 61.88
N GLU A 680 -6.54 -20.05 62.90
CA GLU A 680 -5.51 -19.02 63.04
C GLU A 680 -4.15 -19.56 62.62
N ASN A 681 -3.30 -18.70 62.05
CA ASN A 681 -1.91 -18.98 61.67
C ASN A 681 -1.77 -20.28 60.85
N VAL A 682 -2.53 -20.39 59.76
CA VAL A 682 -2.54 -21.56 58.89
C VAL A 682 -1.30 -21.58 57.99
N GLU A 683 -0.42 -22.55 58.22
CA GLU A 683 0.76 -22.77 57.37
C GLU A 683 0.39 -23.49 56.07
N ILE A 684 0.78 -22.91 54.93
CA ILE A 684 0.66 -23.51 53.61
C ILE A 684 2.05 -23.94 53.15
N SER A 685 2.20 -25.22 52.81
CA SER A 685 3.49 -25.75 52.34
C SER A 685 3.76 -25.34 50.88
N ASP A 686 5.00 -25.53 50.43
CA ASP A 686 5.40 -25.29 49.05
C ASP A 686 4.93 -26.39 48.05
N LYS A 687 4.23 -27.41 48.55
CA LYS A 687 3.61 -28.45 47.72
C LYS A 687 2.35 -27.90 47.04
N ILE A 688 2.01 -28.48 45.90
CA ILE A 688 0.81 -28.11 45.14
C ILE A 688 -0.44 -28.37 45.99
N ASP A 689 -0.61 -29.57 46.52
CA ASP A 689 -1.80 -29.91 47.31
C ASP A 689 -1.58 -29.65 48.81
N ASN A 690 -2.42 -28.81 49.40
CA ASN A 690 -2.45 -28.52 50.83
C ASN A 690 -3.85 -28.82 51.40
N THR A 691 -3.93 -29.18 52.67
CA THR A 691 -5.20 -29.38 53.38
C THR A 691 -5.22 -28.51 54.61
N ILE A 692 -6.19 -27.62 54.68
CA ILE A 692 -6.43 -26.71 55.81
C ILE A 692 -7.54 -27.33 56.66
N GLN A 693 -7.33 -27.37 57.97
CA GLN A 693 -8.33 -27.83 58.92
C GLN A 693 -8.94 -26.62 59.62
N LEU A 694 -10.22 -26.36 59.34
CA LEU A 694 -10.99 -25.28 59.95
C LEU A 694 -11.88 -25.86 61.04
N SER A 695 -12.13 -25.07 62.10
CA SER A 695 -12.89 -25.55 63.23
C SER A 695 -13.96 -24.59 63.71
N THR A 696 -15.02 -25.14 64.29
CA THR A 696 -16.07 -24.37 64.94
C THR A 696 -16.45 -25.00 66.28
N ASN A 697 -16.84 -24.19 67.24
CA ASN A 697 -17.45 -24.62 68.50
C ASN A 697 -18.94 -24.29 68.56
N ASN A 698 -19.50 -23.72 67.49
CA ASN A 698 -20.91 -23.43 67.37
C ASN A 698 -21.65 -24.63 66.76
N PHE A 699 -22.82 -24.92 67.32
CA PHE A 699 -23.68 -26.01 66.86
C PHE A 699 -25.02 -25.43 66.42
N ILE A 700 -25.34 -25.58 65.14
CA ILE A 700 -26.62 -25.17 64.55
C ILE A 700 -27.12 -26.33 63.70
N LEU A 701 -28.39 -26.69 63.87
CA LEU A 701 -29.06 -27.73 63.09
C LEU A 701 -29.69 -27.11 61.85
N GLY A 702 -29.35 -27.62 60.66
CA GLY A 702 -29.89 -27.13 59.41
C GLY A 702 -29.13 -27.66 58.19
N SER A 703 -29.56 -27.22 57.01
CA SER A 703 -28.87 -27.48 55.74
C SER A 703 -28.08 -26.24 55.37
N PHE A 704 -26.76 -26.31 55.49
CA PHE A 704 -25.87 -25.19 55.21
C PHE A 704 -25.11 -25.43 53.90
N SER A 705 -24.91 -24.35 53.15
CA SER A 705 -24.08 -24.34 51.94
C SER A 705 -22.92 -23.37 52.08
N PRO A 706 -21.74 -23.65 51.49
CA PRO A 706 -20.62 -22.71 51.51
C PRO A 706 -21.02 -21.37 50.89
N TYR A 707 -20.89 -20.30 51.66
CA TYR A 707 -21.21 -18.94 51.23
C TYR A 707 -19.95 -18.16 50.87
N SER A 708 -18.94 -18.20 51.74
CA SER A 708 -17.71 -17.42 51.60
C SER A 708 -16.52 -18.14 52.22
N ILE A 709 -15.35 -18.00 51.59
CA ILE A 709 -14.05 -18.34 52.18
C ILE A 709 -13.23 -17.05 52.19
N GLN A 710 -12.77 -16.66 53.38
CA GLN A 710 -12.01 -15.43 53.63
C GLN A 710 -10.60 -15.73 54.12
#